data_AF-A0AAW1I4V6-F1
#
_entry.id   AF-A0AAW1I4V6-F1
#
_cell.length_a   1.000
_cell.length_b   1.000
_cell.length_c   1.000
_cell.angle_alpha   90.00
_cell.angle_beta   90.00
_cell.angle_gamma   90.00
#
_symmetry.space_group_name_H-M   'P 1'
#
loop_
_entity.id
_entity.type
_entity.pdbx_description
1 polymer ?
#
loop_
_entity_poly.entity_id
_entity_poly.type
_entity_poly.pdbx_seq_one_letter_code
_entity_poly.pdbx_strand_id
1 'polypeptide(L)'
;MGFSTSLCLHTPASCGYGGQYFEFCSIKVLGKRRILPLVITNPRFYTRHVINSILGARDFSINSNEAREPARDLLERLFVQTQKLEEQMNVNSRFLGNVQSSIDLENLEIDLQAVLEALRKKEEDLQEAEKMVKLENAELNLTRKELQQREKKIEAACSKQEKLEEELRQTNLKLVSQARNIEDLKFRLNQRNREITTAKFEVSSKENEIEKLKRMFTLKNDEASKVDAELGSKSRLLNEVHEVVRKQEVELQVLRNGLREKELQLEELLARQQIDEEKVKVAERKLEKQTMEWLVTQDELKKLGELASKHIGDRTETMDDFQRVKVLLVDVRSELVSSQQSLVNSKKRMEEREILLDKQVSELDEQKEAITSYMNSLKTAHVEVESERAKLRVAEARNKELELDLSLKRSRIEGLQEELNKEKTSLERAMCELCSLREELDKKNDEFKETRGLLEVKEKELVEARLEIEHLKSERRSLQLVLQERDLELIATRKRLGDVNAEVTELRVLLDGKEEQLMLTTDMLKEKDDYAQEMQHELNHAKLKATEAASVVGRIVNLTKELAISTKEDDQSTFLGPTEDDRWQKRQLEAELELTRENLRAKEMELLVVRRKLRIKDEELKMILQRLEEKDVESKDLKEETLTAEDRVRELNIEKLQLEAAQLEVEAATSALHKLVEMSQQFLDKATLCIDADHDVDVFTCNEVSSESHMVENVFLGDMSEQNSNVVGNIGYLTEVKSEVARLSALTERLVQEAGAIA
;
A
#
# COMPACT_ATOMS: atom_id res chain seq x y z
N MET A 1 -8.25 -18.58 49.70
CA MET A 1 -7.32 -18.05 50.72
C MET A 1 -6.13 -17.49 49.98
N GLY A 2 -5.96 -16.18 50.06
CA GLY A 2 -4.85 -15.49 49.40
C GLY A 2 -3.59 -15.53 50.24
N PHE A 3 -2.45 -15.28 49.60
CA PHE A 3 -1.36 -14.49 50.17
C PHE A 3 -0.65 -13.78 49.01
N SER A 4 -0.75 -12.45 49.01
CA SER A 4 0.16 -11.54 48.33
C SER A 4 1.45 -11.42 49.15
N THR A 5 2.60 -11.26 48.49
CA THR A 5 3.60 -10.25 48.90
C THR A 5 4.49 -9.84 47.72
N SER A 6 4.63 -8.53 47.60
CA SER A 6 5.37 -7.75 46.61
C SER A 6 6.89 -7.80 46.79
N LEU A 7 7.66 -7.48 45.74
CA LEU A 7 8.91 -6.73 45.84
C LEU A 7 9.29 -6.04 44.52
N CYS A 8 9.87 -4.85 44.69
CA CYS A 8 10.09 -3.77 43.72
C CYS A 8 11.18 -4.00 42.66
N LEU A 9 10.93 -3.37 41.50
CA LEU A 9 11.80 -2.57 40.62
C LEU A 9 13.33 -2.85 40.60
N HIS A 10 13.81 -3.27 39.43
CA HIS A 10 14.96 -2.65 38.76
C HIS A 10 14.83 -2.79 37.23
N THR A 11 14.65 -1.68 36.53
CA THR A 11 14.88 -1.51 35.09
C THR A 11 16.39 -1.27 34.84
N PRO A 12 16.95 -1.53 33.64
CA PRO A 12 16.80 -0.59 32.52
C PRO A 12 16.61 -1.22 31.11
N ALA A 13 15.75 -0.54 30.35
CA ALA A 13 15.85 -0.16 28.93
C ALA A 13 16.27 -1.19 27.85
N SER A 14 15.35 -1.50 26.93
CA SER A 14 15.36 -0.90 25.58
C SER A 14 14.20 -1.44 24.71
N CYS A 15 13.57 -0.51 23.98
CA CYS A 15 12.78 -0.65 22.75
C CYS A 15 11.62 -1.67 22.70
N GLY A 16 10.39 -1.15 22.88
CA GLY A 16 9.14 -1.80 22.49
C GLY A 16 8.26 -0.84 21.69
N TYR A 17 8.23 -1.09 20.37
CA TYR A 17 7.18 -0.82 19.39
C TYR A 17 5.98 0.03 19.80
N GLY A 18 5.86 1.20 19.14
CA GLY A 18 4.65 2.00 19.11
C GLY A 18 3.57 1.35 18.24
N GLY A 19 2.51 0.88 18.87
CA GLY A 19 1.21 0.69 18.24
C GLY A 19 0.36 1.94 18.45
N GLN A 20 0.09 2.70 17.38
CA GLN A 20 -0.93 3.74 17.39
C GLN A 20 -2.20 3.19 16.74
N TYR A 21 -3.19 2.90 17.60
CA TYR A 21 -4.59 2.87 17.21
C TYR A 21 -5.08 4.30 16.98
N PHE A 22 -5.77 4.52 15.87
CA PHE A 22 -6.46 5.77 15.54
C PHE A 22 -7.61 6.00 16.53
N GLU A 23 -7.45 6.97 17.42
CA GLU A 23 -8.53 7.51 18.23
C GLU A 23 -8.96 8.86 17.67
N PHE A 24 -10.23 8.96 17.27
CA PHE A 24 -10.88 10.18 16.80
C PHE A 24 -10.76 11.29 17.86
N CYS A 25 -10.07 12.38 17.52
CA CYS A 25 -10.13 13.61 18.30
C CYS A 25 -10.62 14.78 17.44
N SER A 26 -11.88 15.13 17.67
CA SER A 26 -12.52 16.38 17.27
C SER A 26 -11.76 17.57 17.85
N ILE A 27 -11.17 18.41 17.00
CA ILE A 27 -10.57 19.68 17.43
C ILE A 27 -11.66 20.75 17.48
N LYS A 28 -12.09 21.06 18.71
CA LYS A 28 -12.66 22.36 19.06
C LYS A 28 -11.57 23.42 18.88
N VAL A 29 -11.77 24.34 17.93
CA VAL A 29 -10.91 25.52 17.76
C VAL A 29 -11.27 26.55 18.84
N LEU A 30 -10.36 26.74 19.79
CA LEU A 30 -10.35 27.84 20.76
C LEU A 30 -9.01 28.59 20.59
N GLY A 31 -8.92 29.37 19.52
CA GLY A 31 -7.75 30.20 19.20
C GLY A 31 -7.88 31.61 19.75
N LYS A 32 -7.21 31.89 20.87
CA LYS A 32 -7.06 33.22 21.46
C LYS A 32 -6.37 34.19 20.50
N ARG A 33 -6.98 35.37 20.33
CA ARG A 33 -6.42 36.55 19.68
C ARG A 33 -5.07 36.94 20.28
N ARG A 34 -4.05 37.06 19.44
CA ARG A 34 -2.94 38.01 19.63
C ARG A 34 -2.77 38.81 18.34
N ILE A 35 -3.14 40.07 18.46
CA ILE A 35 -2.96 41.14 17.47
C ILE A 35 -1.53 41.65 17.63
N LEU A 36 -0.76 41.73 16.53
CA LEU A 36 0.33 42.70 16.26
C LEU A 36 1.09 42.30 14.97
N PRO A 37 1.73 43.23 14.24
CA PRO A 37 1.13 43.95 13.11
C PRO A 37 1.75 43.52 11.76
N LEU A 38 0.93 43.47 10.72
CA LEU A 38 1.37 43.24 9.35
C LEU A 38 2.03 44.54 8.83
N VAL A 39 3.35 44.51 8.65
CA VAL A 39 4.10 45.52 7.90
C VAL A 39 3.81 45.30 6.42
N ILE A 40 2.85 46.08 5.91
CA ILE A 40 2.59 46.23 4.48
C ILE A 40 3.51 47.33 3.98
N THR A 41 4.45 46.96 3.10
CA THR A 41 5.25 47.92 2.34
C THR A 41 4.35 48.63 1.33
N ASN A 42 3.96 49.84 1.70
CA ASN A 42 3.42 50.87 0.82
C ASN A 42 4.34 51.06 -0.40
N PRO A 43 3.74 51.22 -1.58
CA PRO A 43 3.86 52.51 -2.24
C PRO A 43 2.47 53.09 -2.49
N ARG A 44 2.24 54.20 -1.79
CA ARG A 44 1.33 55.31 -2.10
C ARG A 44 0.63 55.17 -3.47
N PHE A 45 -0.71 55.14 -3.49
CA PHE A 45 -1.49 56.04 -4.34
C PHE A 45 -2.89 56.22 -3.76
N TYR A 46 -3.22 57.48 -3.50
CA TYR A 46 -4.51 58.01 -3.09
C TYR A 46 -5.60 57.60 -4.09
N THR A 47 -6.75 57.06 -3.65
CA THR A 47 -8.07 57.18 -4.31
C THR A 47 -9.17 56.37 -3.59
N ARG A 48 -9.33 56.54 -2.27
CA ARG A 48 -10.56 56.11 -1.56
C ARG A 48 -11.41 57.28 -1.04
N HIS A 49 -11.08 58.51 -1.47
CA HIS A 49 -11.86 59.73 -1.21
C HIS A 49 -12.48 60.36 -2.47
N VAL A 50 -12.55 59.63 -3.59
CA VAL A 50 -12.99 60.23 -4.86
C VAL A 50 -14.38 59.73 -5.33
N ILE A 51 -14.89 58.61 -4.82
CA ILE A 51 -16.15 58.03 -5.33
C ILE A 51 -17.41 58.59 -4.63
N ASN A 52 -17.28 59.20 -3.44
CA ASN A 52 -18.39 59.93 -2.79
C ASN A 52 -18.32 61.45 -2.98
N SER A 53 -17.41 61.96 -3.82
CA SER A 53 -17.21 63.41 -4.02
C SER A 53 -17.30 63.88 -5.48
N ILE A 54 -17.77 63.04 -6.41
CA ILE A 54 -17.95 63.43 -7.83
C ILE A 54 -19.41 63.26 -8.31
N LEU A 55 -20.26 62.56 -7.53
CA LEU A 55 -21.72 62.48 -7.78
C LEU A 55 -22.53 63.52 -6.99
N GLY A 56 -21.87 64.37 -6.19
CA GLY A 56 -22.49 65.48 -5.49
C GLY A 56 -22.02 66.80 -6.07
N ALA A 57 -22.92 67.56 -6.67
CA ALA A 57 -22.72 68.87 -7.29
C ALA A 57 -22.13 68.86 -8.71
N ARG A 58 -22.93 68.41 -9.69
CA ARG A 58 -22.95 69.06 -11.01
C ARG A 58 -24.32 68.95 -11.68
N ASP A 59 -25.37 69.25 -10.92
CA ASP A 59 -26.57 69.82 -11.51
C ASP A 59 -26.22 71.23 -12.00
N PHE A 60 -25.54 71.34 -13.14
CA PHE A 60 -25.71 72.53 -13.96
C PHE A 60 -27.07 72.40 -14.62
N SER A 61 -28.11 72.63 -13.82
CA SER A 61 -29.30 73.24 -14.37
C SER A 61 -28.80 74.57 -14.94
N ILE A 62 -28.64 74.63 -16.26
CA ILE A 62 -28.86 75.86 -17.00
C ILE A 62 -30.35 76.14 -16.83
N ASN A 63 -30.74 76.50 -15.61
CA ASN A 63 -32.01 77.12 -15.31
C ASN A 63 -31.71 78.60 -15.26
N SER A 64 -31.29 79.14 -16.41
CA SER A 64 -31.46 80.56 -16.71
C SER A 64 -32.92 80.77 -17.13
N ASN A 65 -33.86 80.42 -16.24
CA ASN A 65 -35.19 81.02 -16.21
C ASN A 65 -35.12 82.37 -15.49
N GLU A 66 -34.17 83.21 -15.87
CA GLU A 66 -34.45 84.63 -15.94
C GLU A 66 -35.07 84.81 -17.31
N ALA A 67 -36.34 85.17 -17.36
CA ALA A 67 -37.10 85.46 -18.58
C ALA A 67 -36.51 86.69 -19.31
N ARG A 68 -35.31 86.53 -19.88
CA ARG A 68 -34.75 87.41 -20.91
C ARG A 68 -35.20 86.86 -22.25
N GLU A 69 -35.78 87.73 -23.07
CA GLU A 69 -36.24 87.37 -24.40
C GLU A 69 -35.09 86.79 -25.24
N PRO A 70 -35.38 85.80 -26.11
CA PRO A 70 -34.39 85.25 -27.03
C PRO A 70 -33.67 86.37 -27.78
N ALA A 71 -32.34 86.27 -27.93
CA ALA A 71 -31.55 87.28 -28.67
C ALA A 71 -32.11 87.52 -30.09
N ARG A 72 -32.72 86.48 -30.68
CA ARG A 72 -33.50 86.53 -31.92
C ARG A 72 -34.71 87.47 -31.81
N ASP A 73 -35.53 87.32 -30.78
CA ASP A 73 -36.75 88.11 -30.57
C ASP A 73 -36.42 89.57 -30.15
N LEU A 74 -35.28 89.78 -29.51
CA LEU A 74 -34.75 91.11 -29.21
C LEU A 74 -34.22 91.80 -30.49
N LEU A 75 -33.50 91.07 -31.35
CA LEU A 75 -33.06 91.57 -32.66
C LEU A 75 -34.25 91.91 -33.56
N GLU A 76 -35.23 91.02 -33.64
CA GLU A 76 -36.42 91.21 -34.46
C GLU A 76 -37.23 92.44 -34.01
N ARG A 77 -37.36 92.66 -32.69
CA ARG A 77 -37.96 93.89 -32.13
C ARG A 77 -37.16 95.14 -32.46
N LEU A 78 -35.83 95.10 -32.30
CA LEU A 78 -34.94 96.21 -32.66
C LEU A 78 -35.12 96.57 -34.14
N PHE A 79 -35.19 95.56 -35.01
CA PHE A 79 -35.44 95.77 -36.44
C PHE A 79 -36.82 96.40 -36.70
N VAL A 80 -37.88 95.93 -36.04
CA VAL A 80 -39.23 96.51 -36.16
C VAL A 80 -39.26 97.96 -35.68
N GLN A 81 -38.58 98.29 -34.58
CA GLN A 81 -38.47 99.67 -34.10
C GLN A 81 -37.67 100.56 -35.05
N THR A 82 -36.57 100.05 -35.62
CA THR A 82 -35.75 100.80 -36.59
C THR A 82 -36.55 101.12 -37.85
N GLN A 83 -37.32 100.16 -38.35
CA GLN A 83 -38.22 100.34 -39.50
C GLN A 83 -39.33 101.36 -39.21
N LYS A 84 -39.91 101.33 -38.01
CA LYS A 84 -40.91 102.32 -37.57
C LYS A 84 -40.32 103.74 -37.51
N LEU A 85 -39.04 103.86 -37.14
CA LEU A 85 -38.33 105.14 -37.09
C LEU A 85 -38.01 105.67 -38.50
N GLU A 86 -37.63 104.78 -39.43
CA GLU A 86 -37.44 105.08 -40.85
C GLU A 86 -38.74 105.58 -41.52
N GLU A 87 -39.88 104.93 -41.23
CA GLU A 87 -41.19 105.34 -41.71
C GLU A 87 -41.60 106.73 -41.18
N GLN A 88 -41.28 107.04 -39.92
CA GLN A 88 -41.51 108.37 -39.34
C GLN A 88 -40.64 109.46 -39.98
N MET A 89 -39.43 109.13 -40.45
CA MET A 89 -38.55 110.08 -41.13
C MET A 89 -38.95 110.33 -42.60
N ASN A 90 -39.61 109.37 -43.25
CA ASN A 90 -40.03 109.46 -44.66
C ASN A 90 -41.34 110.26 -44.85
N VAL A 91 -42.16 110.41 -43.80
CA VAL A 91 -43.38 111.24 -43.84
C VAL A 91 -43.02 112.72 -43.61
N ASN A 92 -42.80 113.43 -44.72
CA ASN A 92 -42.80 114.91 -44.87
C ASN A 92 -42.69 115.73 -43.57
N SER A 93 -41.44 116.04 -43.21
CA SER A 93 -41.04 117.09 -42.27
C SER A 93 -41.76 118.41 -42.55
N ARG A 94 -42.84 118.68 -41.81
CA ARG A 94 -43.45 120.02 -41.68
C ARG A 94 -44.52 120.14 -40.58
N PHE A 95 -44.45 119.46 -39.44
CA PHE A 95 -45.16 119.88 -38.22
C PHE A 95 -44.53 119.25 -36.96
N LEU A 96 -44.25 120.08 -35.95
CA LEU A 96 -43.45 119.77 -34.75
C LEU A 96 -44.11 118.77 -33.79
N GLY A 97 -43.27 117.89 -33.24
CA GLY A 97 -43.54 117.07 -32.04
C GLY A 97 -42.26 116.39 -31.51
N ASN A 98 -41.25 117.18 -31.11
CA ASN A 98 -39.90 116.77 -30.64
C ASN A 98 -39.84 115.78 -29.44
N VAL A 99 -40.97 115.26 -28.95
CA VAL A 99 -41.02 114.34 -27.79
C VAL A 99 -41.23 112.89 -28.24
N GLN A 100 -41.95 112.65 -29.34
CA GLN A 100 -42.24 111.28 -29.79
C GLN A 100 -41.03 110.61 -30.45
N SER A 101 -40.28 111.35 -31.28
CA SER A 101 -39.05 110.89 -31.91
C SER A 101 -37.90 110.65 -30.93
N SER A 102 -37.87 111.38 -29.81
CA SER A 102 -36.89 111.17 -28.73
C SER A 102 -37.16 109.88 -27.95
N ILE A 103 -38.44 109.56 -27.70
CA ILE A 103 -38.84 108.32 -27.02
C ILE A 103 -38.63 107.10 -27.93
N ASP A 104 -38.87 107.23 -29.23
CA ASP A 104 -38.61 106.15 -30.19
C ASP A 104 -37.09 105.90 -30.38
N LEU A 105 -36.24 106.93 -30.28
CA LEU A 105 -34.77 106.77 -30.26
C LEU A 105 -34.26 106.14 -28.95
N GLU A 106 -34.78 106.58 -27.80
CA GLU A 106 -34.39 106.07 -26.48
C GLU A 106 -34.81 104.60 -26.31
N ASN A 107 -35.99 104.22 -26.81
CA ASN A 107 -36.42 102.81 -26.86
C ASN A 107 -35.53 101.96 -27.76
N LEU A 108 -35.12 102.48 -28.93
CA LEU A 108 -34.21 101.79 -29.83
C LEU A 108 -32.80 101.62 -29.22
N GLU A 109 -32.33 102.62 -28.48
CA GLU A 109 -31.06 102.55 -27.74
C GLU A 109 -31.13 101.52 -26.62
N ILE A 110 -32.25 101.47 -25.87
CA ILE A 110 -32.50 100.45 -24.84
C ILE A 110 -32.56 99.04 -25.46
N ASP A 111 -33.26 98.86 -26.58
CA ASP A 111 -33.36 97.57 -27.27
C ASP A 111 -32.02 97.15 -27.87
N LEU A 112 -31.22 98.08 -28.41
CA LEU A 112 -29.86 97.83 -28.90
C LEU A 112 -28.91 97.43 -27.77
N GLN A 113 -29.01 98.11 -26.63
CA GLN A 113 -28.22 97.78 -25.46
C GLN A 113 -28.64 96.42 -24.85
N ALA A 114 -29.94 96.11 -24.87
CA ALA A 114 -30.47 94.81 -24.44
C ALA A 114 -30.05 93.66 -25.37
N VAL A 115 -30.08 93.87 -26.70
CA VAL A 115 -29.57 92.90 -27.70
C VAL A 115 -28.08 92.67 -27.51
N LEU A 116 -27.27 93.72 -27.36
CA LEU A 116 -25.83 93.60 -27.17
C LEU A 116 -25.48 92.89 -25.85
N GLU A 117 -26.22 93.17 -24.77
CA GLU A 117 -26.03 92.48 -23.50
C GLU A 117 -26.44 91.01 -23.59
N ALA A 118 -27.54 90.70 -24.27
CA ALA A 118 -27.99 89.32 -24.50
C ALA A 118 -27.00 88.52 -25.37
N LEU A 119 -26.47 89.12 -26.45
CA LEU A 119 -25.46 88.50 -27.31
C LEU A 119 -24.11 88.33 -26.59
N ARG A 120 -23.68 89.32 -25.79
CA ARG A 120 -22.45 89.22 -24.99
C ARG A 120 -22.56 88.09 -23.96
N LYS A 121 -23.70 88.00 -23.26
CA LYS A 121 -23.96 86.90 -22.31
C LYS A 121 -23.95 85.53 -23.01
N LYS A 122 -24.52 85.42 -24.22
CA LYS A 122 -24.47 84.19 -25.02
C LYS A 122 -23.06 83.80 -25.46
N GLU A 123 -22.22 84.76 -25.82
CA GLU A 123 -20.82 84.53 -26.14
C GLU A 123 -20.03 84.06 -24.91
N GLU A 124 -20.25 84.67 -23.75
CA GLU A 124 -19.65 84.25 -22.47
C GLU A 124 -20.08 82.82 -22.09
N ASP A 125 -21.38 82.51 -22.16
CA ASP A 125 -21.94 81.18 -21.91
C ASP A 125 -21.34 80.13 -22.88
N LEU A 126 -21.14 80.49 -24.15
CA LEU A 126 -20.54 79.62 -25.18
C LEU A 126 -19.06 79.37 -24.90
N GLN A 127 -18.31 80.41 -24.52
CA GLN A 127 -16.91 80.27 -24.13
C GLN A 127 -16.73 79.43 -22.86
N GLU A 128 -17.65 79.54 -21.89
CA GLU A 128 -17.66 78.69 -20.70
C GLU A 128 -17.99 77.23 -21.04
N ALA A 129 -19.00 77.01 -21.89
CA ALA A 129 -19.34 75.68 -22.39
C ALA A 129 -18.16 75.06 -23.17
N GLU A 130 -17.43 75.83 -23.97
CA GLU A 130 -16.24 75.35 -24.70
C GLU A 130 -15.11 74.93 -23.73
N LYS A 131 -14.85 75.72 -22.69
CA LYS A 131 -13.87 75.37 -21.65
C LYS A 131 -14.28 74.09 -20.91
N MET A 132 -15.57 73.94 -20.61
CA MET A 132 -16.12 72.76 -19.96
C MET A 132 -15.98 71.51 -20.83
N VAL A 133 -16.35 71.58 -22.11
CA VAL A 133 -16.17 70.48 -23.08
C VAL A 133 -14.70 70.08 -23.22
N LYS A 134 -13.76 71.03 -23.19
CA LYS A 134 -12.32 70.73 -23.22
C LYS A 134 -11.87 69.96 -21.97
N LEU A 135 -12.35 70.33 -20.78
CA LEU A 135 -12.05 69.62 -19.53
C LEU A 135 -12.66 68.21 -19.53
N GLU A 136 -13.94 68.08 -19.90
CA GLU A 136 -14.62 66.79 -20.01
C GLU A 136 -13.95 65.85 -21.02
N ASN A 137 -13.50 66.39 -22.17
CA ASN A 137 -12.75 65.61 -23.15
C ASN A 137 -11.38 65.17 -22.62
N ALA A 138 -10.72 65.98 -21.77
CA ALA A 138 -9.48 65.58 -21.11
C ALA A 138 -9.71 64.44 -20.09
N GLU A 139 -10.78 64.53 -19.29
CA GLU A 139 -11.20 63.48 -18.36
C GLU A 139 -11.61 62.18 -19.08
N LEU A 140 -12.30 62.28 -20.21
CA LEU A 140 -12.62 61.16 -21.08
C LEU A 140 -11.37 60.47 -21.65
N ASN A 141 -10.39 61.26 -22.06
CA ASN A 141 -9.12 60.70 -22.53
C ASN A 141 -8.34 60.03 -21.40
N LEU A 142 -8.42 60.54 -20.17
CA LEU A 142 -7.84 59.91 -18.99
C LEU A 142 -8.52 58.56 -18.67
N THR A 143 -9.85 58.52 -18.64
CA THR A 143 -10.62 57.29 -18.39
C THR A 143 -10.41 56.24 -19.49
N ARG A 144 -10.28 56.64 -20.77
CA ARG A 144 -9.87 55.74 -21.86
C ARG A 144 -8.47 55.15 -21.65
N LYS A 145 -7.49 55.96 -21.21
CA LYS A 145 -6.15 55.48 -20.88
C LYS A 145 -6.16 54.53 -19.69
N GLU A 146 -6.96 54.80 -18.66
CA GLU A 146 -7.13 53.92 -17.51
C GLU A 146 -7.73 52.57 -17.95
N LEU A 147 -8.78 52.59 -18.78
CA LEU A 147 -9.38 51.38 -19.35
C LEU A 147 -8.32 50.53 -20.08
N GLN A 148 -7.54 51.14 -20.97
CA GLN A 148 -6.47 50.46 -21.70
C GLN A 148 -5.40 49.88 -20.76
N GLN A 149 -5.08 50.56 -19.65
CA GLN A 149 -4.18 50.02 -18.63
C GLN A 149 -4.78 48.84 -17.88
N ARG A 150 -6.09 48.85 -17.57
CA ARG A 150 -6.77 47.70 -16.95
C ARG A 150 -6.80 46.50 -17.89
N GLU A 151 -7.03 46.71 -19.18
CA GLU A 151 -6.97 45.65 -20.19
C GLU A 151 -5.60 44.98 -20.23
N LYS A 152 -4.51 45.76 -20.24
CA LYS A 152 -3.14 45.22 -20.14
C LYS A 152 -2.89 44.46 -18.84
N LYS A 153 -3.43 44.93 -17.70
CA LYS A 153 -3.33 44.22 -16.42
C LYS A 153 -4.10 42.89 -16.45
N ILE A 154 -5.28 42.85 -17.08
CA ILE A 154 -6.06 41.62 -17.28
C ILE A 154 -5.27 40.63 -18.15
N GLU A 155 -4.70 41.06 -19.28
CA GLU A 155 -3.89 40.21 -20.15
C GLU A 155 -2.68 39.62 -19.42
N ALA A 156 -1.98 40.42 -18.63
CA ALA A 156 -0.85 39.97 -17.82
C ALA A 156 -1.28 38.97 -16.74
N ALA A 157 -2.40 39.23 -16.05
CA ALA A 157 -2.96 38.33 -15.04
C ALA A 157 -3.43 37.00 -15.67
N CYS A 158 -4.11 37.04 -16.82
CA CYS A 158 -4.49 35.85 -17.59
C CYS A 158 -3.26 35.02 -18.00
N SER A 159 -2.19 35.68 -18.48
CA SER A 159 -0.93 35.00 -18.82
C SER A 159 -0.27 34.33 -17.60
N LYS A 160 -0.40 34.94 -16.41
CA LYS A 160 0.06 34.33 -15.15
C LYS A 160 -0.80 33.13 -14.76
N GLN A 161 -2.13 33.24 -14.91
CA GLN A 161 -3.06 32.14 -14.66
C GLN A 161 -2.73 30.92 -15.54
N GLU A 162 -2.55 31.13 -16.85
CA GLU A 162 -2.23 30.05 -17.79
C GLU A 162 -0.92 29.31 -17.40
N LYS A 163 0.11 30.07 -17.00
CA LYS A 163 1.37 29.48 -16.51
C LYS A 163 1.15 28.64 -15.24
N LEU A 164 0.35 29.13 -14.28
CA LEU A 164 0.02 28.39 -13.07
C LEU A 164 -0.80 27.12 -13.37
N GLU A 165 -1.73 27.17 -14.32
CA GLU A 165 -2.51 26.00 -14.76
C GLU A 165 -1.61 24.92 -15.38
N GLU A 166 -0.65 25.31 -16.21
CA GLU A 166 0.31 24.37 -16.80
C GLU A 166 1.27 23.81 -15.75
N GLU A 167 1.79 24.63 -14.83
CA GLU A 167 2.60 24.15 -13.70
C GLU A 167 1.83 23.15 -12.84
N LEU A 168 0.55 23.42 -12.54
CA LEU A 168 -0.34 22.55 -11.77
C LEU A 168 -0.61 21.24 -12.50
N ARG A 169 -0.83 21.28 -13.82
CA ARG A 169 -0.97 20.08 -14.65
C ARG A 169 0.28 19.21 -14.60
N GLN A 170 1.47 19.82 -14.69
CA GLN A 170 2.75 19.10 -14.61
C GLN A 170 3.01 18.50 -13.23
N THR A 171 2.74 19.23 -12.14
CA THR A 171 2.87 18.70 -10.78
C THR A 171 1.88 17.57 -10.51
N ASN A 172 0.65 17.67 -11.04
CA ASN A 172 -0.34 16.60 -10.93
C ASN A 172 0.09 15.33 -11.70
N LEU A 173 0.63 15.46 -12.91
CA LEU A 173 1.21 14.32 -13.64
C LEU A 173 2.35 13.65 -12.86
N LYS A 174 3.23 14.45 -12.26
CA LYS A 174 4.31 13.95 -11.39
C LYS A 174 3.73 13.21 -10.18
N LEU A 175 2.72 13.78 -9.53
CA LEU A 175 2.06 13.16 -8.37
C LEU A 175 1.43 11.81 -8.73
N VAL A 176 0.72 11.72 -9.86
CA VAL A 176 0.16 10.45 -10.36
C VAL A 176 1.26 9.43 -10.65
N SER A 177 2.37 9.84 -11.25
CA SER A 177 3.52 8.93 -11.49
C SER A 177 4.14 8.42 -10.19
N GLN A 178 4.25 9.28 -9.17
CA GLN A 178 4.75 8.90 -7.85
C GLN A 178 3.78 7.97 -7.12
N ALA A 179 2.47 8.20 -7.21
CA ALA A 179 1.46 7.31 -6.63
C ALA A 179 1.57 5.89 -7.19
N ARG A 180 1.70 5.75 -8.52
CA ARG A 180 1.92 4.45 -9.17
C ARG A 180 3.19 3.76 -8.67
N ASN A 181 4.31 4.49 -8.61
CA ASN A 181 5.56 3.93 -8.10
C ASN A 181 5.47 3.46 -6.64
N ILE A 182 4.71 4.18 -5.80
CA ILE A 182 4.45 3.80 -4.41
C ILE A 182 3.60 2.53 -4.35
N GLU A 183 2.56 2.42 -5.18
CA GLU A 183 1.73 1.21 -5.28
C GLU A 183 2.54 0.00 -5.73
N ASP A 184 3.39 0.16 -6.75
CA ASP A 184 4.29 -0.90 -7.24
C ASP A 184 5.30 -1.34 -6.15
N LEU A 185 5.84 -0.39 -5.38
CA LEU A 185 6.72 -0.69 -4.24
C LEU A 185 5.96 -1.42 -3.12
N LYS A 186 4.74 -1.01 -2.79
CA LYS A 186 3.88 -1.71 -1.82
C LYS A 186 3.58 -3.14 -2.25
N PHE A 187 3.27 -3.34 -3.53
CA PHE A 187 3.03 -4.67 -4.09
C PHE A 187 4.27 -5.56 -3.93
N ARG A 188 5.45 -5.08 -4.38
CA ARG A 188 6.72 -5.82 -4.24
C ARG A 188 7.06 -6.12 -2.78
N LEU A 189 6.85 -5.16 -1.87
CA LEU A 189 7.09 -5.33 -0.44
C LEU A 189 6.16 -6.40 0.14
N ASN A 190 4.87 -6.39 -0.20
CA ASN A 190 3.92 -7.40 0.25
C ASN A 190 4.25 -8.79 -0.27
N GLN A 191 4.63 -8.90 -1.55
CA GLN A 191 5.08 -10.16 -2.14
C GLN A 191 6.31 -10.71 -1.42
N ARG A 192 7.36 -9.89 -1.26
CA ARG A 192 8.58 -10.30 -0.54
C ARG A 192 8.31 -10.66 0.92
N ASN A 193 7.40 -9.95 1.58
CA ASN A 193 7.01 -10.27 2.95
C ASN A 193 6.36 -11.66 3.04
N ARG A 194 5.49 -12.00 2.09
CA ARG A 194 4.89 -13.35 2.02
C ARG A 194 5.95 -14.43 1.79
N GLU A 195 6.83 -14.22 0.81
CA GLU A 195 7.93 -15.15 0.52
C GLU A 195 8.82 -15.38 1.75
N ILE A 196 9.17 -14.32 2.50
CA ILE A 196 9.93 -14.41 3.75
C ILE A 196 9.15 -15.14 4.83
N THR A 197 7.83 -14.91 4.98
CA THR A 197 7.04 -15.65 5.98
C THR A 197 6.98 -17.15 5.67
N THR A 198 6.83 -17.53 4.40
CA THR A 198 6.87 -18.93 3.97
C THR A 198 8.24 -19.54 4.22
N ALA A 199 9.32 -18.88 3.77
CA ALA A 199 10.68 -19.36 3.98
C ALA A 199 11.03 -19.48 5.47
N LYS A 200 10.56 -18.55 6.33
CA LYS A 200 10.75 -18.63 7.78
C LYS A 200 10.05 -19.85 8.39
N PHE A 201 8.85 -20.17 7.94
CA PHE A 201 8.14 -21.38 8.36
C PHE A 201 8.88 -22.65 7.93
N GLU A 202 9.33 -22.72 6.67
CA GLU A 202 10.09 -23.85 6.13
C GLU A 202 11.41 -24.07 6.89
N VAL A 203 12.18 -23.01 7.13
CA VAL A 203 13.42 -23.06 7.92
C VAL A 203 13.15 -23.56 9.33
N SER A 204 12.09 -23.08 9.99
CA SER A 204 11.71 -23.55 11.34
C SER A 204 11.27 -25.02 11.35
N SER A 205 10.57 -25.48 10.31
CA SER A 205 10.21 -26.90 10.16
C SER A 205 11.46 -27.77 10.02
N LYS A 206 12.41 -27.37 9.15
CA LYS A 206 13.69 -28.09 8.96
C LYS A 206 14.56 -28.08 10.22
N GLU A 207 14.60 -26.98 10.96
CA GLU A 207 15.24 -26.92 12.29
C GLU A 207 14.72 -27.99 13.24
N ASN A 208 13.39 -28.08 13.37
CA ASN A 208 12.75 -29.04 14.26
C ASN A 208 13.04 -30.48 13.85
N GLU A 209 13.05 -30.76 12.54
CA GLU A 209 13.38 -32.08 12.00
C GLU A 209 14.84 -32.46 12.28
N ILE A 210 15.79 -31.55 12.01
CA ILE A 210 17.21 -31.77 12.31
C ILE A 210 17.42 -32.00 13.81
N GLU A 211 16.74 -31.25 14.68
CA GLU A 211 16.82 -31.43 16.13
C GLU A 211 16.24 -32.78 16.58
N LYS A 212 15.16 -33.25 15.94
CA LYS A 212 14.63 -34.61 16.17
C LYS A 212 15.64 -35.66 15.74
N LEU A 213 16.26 -35.52 14.56
CA LEU A 213 17.29 -36.44 14.05
C LEU A 213 18.51 -36.48 14.98
N LYS A 214 18.98 -35.33 15.46
CA LYS A 214 20.08 -35.25 16.44
C LYS A 214 19.77 -36.02 17.72
N ARG A 215 18.59 -35.82 18.31
CA ARG A 215 18.17 -36.53 19.53
C ARG A 215 18.07 -38.05 19.32
N MET A 216 17.53 -38.49 18.19
CA MET A 216 17.49 -39.93 17.86
C MET A 216 18.90 -40.49 17.64
N PHE A 217 19.77 -39.73 16.97
CA PHE A 217 21.16 -40.10 16.74
C PHE A 217 21.94 -40.27 18.05
N THR A 218 21.82 -39.32 18.98
CA THR A 218 22.50 -39.42 20.29
C THR A 218 22.04 -40.64 21.08
N LEU A 219 20.74 -40.92 21.08
CA LEU A 219 20.20 -42.11 21.76
C LEU A 219 20.79 -43.41 21.18
N LYS A 220 20.84 -43.53 19.84
CA LYS A 220 21.38 -44.71 19.16
C LYS A 220 22.89 -44.84 19.33
N ASN A 221 23.61 -43.73 19.37
CA ASN A 221 25.04 -43.71 19.66
C ASN A 221 25.34 -44.19 21.09
N ASP A 222 24.53 -43.78 22.08
CA ASP A 222 24.66 -44.24 23.46
C ASP A 222 24.33 -45.74 23.59
N GLU A 223 23.30 -46.22 22.88
CA GLU A 223 22.94 -47.64 22.82
C GLU A 223 24.09 -48.47 22.22
N ALA A 224 24.65 -48.05 21.08
CA ALA A 224 25.80 -48.71 20.46
C ALA A 224 27.02 -48.75 21.40
N SER A 225 27.28 -47.67 22.14
CA SER A 225 28.38 -47.61 23.11
C SER A 225 28.20 -48.60 24.27
N LYS A 226 26.96 -48.83 24.72
CA LYS A 226 26.65 -49.83 25.76
C LYS A 226 26.88 -51.25 25.25
N VAL A 227 26.37 -51.56 24.06
CA VAL A 227 26.56 -52.86 23.42
C VAL A 227 28.05 -53.15 23.22
N ASP A 228 28.83 -52.16 22.78
CA ASP A 228 30.26 -52.35 22.56
C ASP A 228 31.02 -52.64 23.88
N ALA A 229 30.64 -51.97 24.97
CA ALA A 229 31.18 -52.25 26.30
C ALA A 229 30.82 -53.66 26.80
N GLU A 230 29.57 -54.11 26.56
CA GLU A 230 29.10 -55.46 26.90
C GLU A 230 29.86 -56.52 26.10
N LEU A 231 29.99 -56.36 24.78
CA LEU A 231 30.78 -57.24 23.91
C LEU A 231 32.24 -57.30 24.36
N GLY A 232 32.85 -56.16 24.69
CA GLY A 232 34.20 -56.10 25.23
C GLY A 232 34.36 -56.83 26.58
N SER A 233 33.32 -56.83 27.42
CA SER A 233 33.31 -57.62 28.66
C SER A 233 33.19 -59.12 28.39
N LYS A 234 32.30 -59.54 27.48
CA LYS A 234 32.10 -60.95 27.09
C LYS A 234 33.33 -61.52 26.40
N SER A 235 34.01 -60.72 25.58
CA SER A 235 35.28 -61.07 24.93
C SER A 235 36.37 -61.39 25.96
N ARG A 236 36.52 -60.54 26.99
CA ARG A 236 37.47 -60.79 28.09
C ARG A 236 37.14 -62.09 28.84
N LEU A 237 35.88 -62.30 29.20
CA LEU A 237 35.46 -63.51 29.92
C LEU A 237 35.70 -64.79 29.09
N LEU A 238 35.33 -64.81 27.80
CA LEU A 238 35.54 -65.96 26.93
C LEU A 238 37.03 -66.27 26.74
N ASN A 239 37.90 -65.26 26.72
CA ASN A 239 39.34 -65.47 26.69
C ASN A 239 39.85 -66.11 27.98
N GLU A 240 39.36 -65.68 29.13
CA GLU A 240 39.71 -66.28 30.42
C GLU A 240 39.25 -67.74 30.52
N VAL A 241 38.00 -68.04 30.14
CA VAL A 241 37.47 -69.41 30.13
C VAL A 241 38.24 -70.30 29.17
N HIS A 242 38.59 -69.81 27.97
CA HIS A 242 39.40 -70.57 27.02
C HIS A 242 40.79 -70.91 27.58
N GLU A 243 41.42 -69.97 28.29
CA GLU A 243 42.71 -70.20 28.94
C GLU A 243 42.62 -71.27 30.05
N VAL A 244 41.50 -71.32 30.78
CA VAL A 244 41.23 -72.38 31.77
C VAL A 244 41.07 -73.73 31.09
N VAL A 245 40.25 -73.82 30.03
CA VAL A 245 40.07 -75.06 29.26
C VAL A 245 41.40 -75.57 28.71
N ARG A 246 42.24 -74.67 28.18
CA ARG A 246 43.57 -74.98 27.68
C ARG A 246 44.50 -75.53 28.77
N LYS A 247 44.44 -74.98 29.99
CA LYS A 247 45.20 -75.51 31.14
C LYS A 247 44.72 -76.90 31.54
N GLN A 248 43.40 -77.10 31.65
CA GLN A 248 42.81 -78.40 31.98
C GLN A 248 43.12 -79.47 30.92
N GLU A 249 43.19 -79.09 29.63
CA GLU A 249 43.59 -79.99 28.54
C GLU A 249 45.02 -80.51 28.74
N VAL A 250 45.95 -79.61 29.09
CA VAL A 250 47.34 -79.98 29.40
C VAL A 250 47.42 -80.87 30.64
N GLU A 251 46.67 -80.56 31.70
CA GLU A 251 46.63 -81.37 32.93
C GLU A 251 46.08 -82.79 32.66
N LEU A 252 44.99 -82.92 31.89
CA LEU A 252 44.47 -84.23 31.50
C LEU A 252 45.44 -85.01 30.61
N GLN A 253 46.17 -84.34 29.71
CA GLN A 253 47.21 -84.97 28.89
C GLN A 253 48.30 -85.57 29.77
N VAL A 254 48.72 -84.86 30.83
CA VAL A 254 49.71 -85.35 31.80
C VAL A 254 49.17 -86.55 32.58
N LEU A 255 47.93 -86.49 33.08
CA LEU A 255 47.30 -87.61 33.80
C LEU A 255 47.19 -88.86 32.91
N ARG A 256 46.81 -88.70 31.64
CA ARG A 256 46.75 -89.80 30.66
C ARG A 256 48.11 -90.43 30.38
N ASN A 257 49.18 -89.63 30.36
CA ASN A 257 50.55 -90.15 30.23
C ASN A 257 50.96 -90.97 31.45
N GLY A 258 50.71 -90.44 32.66
CA GLY A 258 51.02 -91.15 33.90
C GLY A 258 50.24 -92.46 34.04
N LEU A 259 48.97 -92.47 33.61
CA LEU A 259 48.15 -93.69 33.60
C LEU A 259 48.70 -94.75 32.63
N ARG A 260 49.14 -94.35 31.43
CA ARG A 260 49.79 -95.27 30.48
C ARG A 260 51.08 -95.89 31.02
N GLU A 261 51.87 -95.11 31.75
CA GLU A 261 53.06 -95.62 32.41
C GLU A 261 52.70 -96.66 33.49
N LYS A 262 51.63 -96.43 34.23
CA LYS A 262 51.09 -97.39 35.22
C LYS A 262 50.55 -98.67 34.58
N GLU A 263 49.85 -98.56 33.44
CA GLU A 263 49.41 -99.71 32.65
C GLU A 263 50.58 -100.60 32.26
N LEU A 264 51.65 -100.02 31.71
CA LEU A 264 52.87 -100.75 31.32
C LEU A 264 53.54 -101.43 32.52
N GLN A 265 53.65 -100.73 33.66
CA GLN A 265 54.19 -101.30 34.90
C GLN A 265 53.37 -102.50 35.38
N LEU A 266 52.03 -102.42 35.31
CA LEU A 266 51.15 -103.52 35.70
C LEU A 266 51.25 -104.70 34.74
N GLU A 267 51.35 -104.43 33.44
CA GLU A 267 51.53 -105.46 32.41
C GLU A 267 52.84 -106.24 32.62
N GLU A 268 53.94 -105.54 32.96
CA GLU A 268 55.20 -106.18 33.35
C GLU A 268 55.07 -107.05 34.62
N LEU A 269 54.32 -106.58 35.63
CA LEU A 269 54.08 -107.34 36.86
C LEU A 269 53.22 -108.58 36.62
N LEU A 270 52.18 -108.48 35.79
CA LEU A 270 51.33 -109.61 35.39
C LEU A 270 52.15 -110.64 34.61
N ALA A 271 52.98 -110.22 33.65
CA ALA A 271 53.88 -111.11 32.93
C ALA A 271 54.87 -111.80 33.88
N ARG A 272 55.39 -111.08 34.88
CA ARG A 272 56.25 -111.66 35.92
C ARG A 272 55.52 -112.69 36.77
N GLN A 273 54.26 -112.42 37.14
CA GLN A 273 53.43 -113.35 37.89
C GLN A 273 53.18 -114.64 37.11
N GLN A 274 52.83 -114.56 35.82
CA GLN A 274 52.63 -115.75 34.98
C GLN A 274 53.87 -116.66 34.94
N ILE A 275 55.05 -116.07 34.82
CA ILE A 275 56.33 -116.82 34.88
C ILE A 275 56.48 -117.52 36.23
N ASP A 276 56.18 -116.84 37.33
CA ASP A 276 56.30 -117.41 38.66
C ASP A 276 55.23 -118.48 38.94
N GLU A 277 54.01 -118.33 38.42
CA GLU A 277 52.96 -119.35 38.45
C GLU A 277 53.39 -120.63 37.70
N GLU A 278 53.96 -120.47 36.49
CA GLU A 278 54.52 -121.60 35.74
C GLU A 278 55.68 -122.28 36.47
N LYS A 279 56.54 -121.52 37.17
CA LYS A 279 57.57 -122.13 38.05
C LYS A 279 56.96 -122.94 39.18
N VAL A 280 55.90 -122.45 39.82
CA VAL A 280 55.17 -123.19 40.87
C VAL A 280 54.56 -124.47 40.28
N LYS A 281 53.93 -124.42 39.09
CA LYS A 281 53.41 -125.61 38.40
C LYS A 281 54.51 -126.62 38.06
N VAL A 282 55.67 -126.16 37.60
CA VAL A 282 56.83 -127.03 37.33
C VAL A 282 57.36 -127.66 38.62
N ALA A 283 57.47 -126.87 39.71
CA ALA A 283 57.88 -127.38 41.02
C ALA A 283 56.86 -128.40 41.56
N GLU A 284 55.56 -128.16 41.40
CA GLU A 284 54.47 -129.07 41.76
C GLU A 284 54.60 -130.42 41.02
N ARG A 285 54.74 -130.41 39.69
CA ARG A 285 54.97 -131.64 38.89
C ARG A 285 56.25 -132.38 39.30
N LYS A 286 57.34 -131.64 39.59
CA LYS A 286 58.61 -132.23 40.03
C LYS A 286 58.45 -132.92 41.39
N LEU A 287 57.74 -132.28 42.31
CA LEU A 287 57.52 -132.79 43.66
C LEU A 287 56.56 -133.98 43.66
N GLU A 288 55.52 -133.94 42.83
CA GLU A 288 54.64 -135.08 42.56
C GLU A 288 55.44 -136.29 42.04
N LYS A 289 56.34 -136.07 41.08
CA LYS A 289 57.25 -137.11 40.57
C LYS A 289 58.15 -137.68 41.68
N GLN A 290 58.81 -136.82 42.45
CA GLN A 290 59.66 -137.25 43.58
C GLN A 290 58.86 -138.00 44.66
N THR A 291 57.60 -137.62 44.88
CA THR A 291 56.68 -138.31 45.79
C THR A 291 56.37 -139.73 45.30
N MET A 292 56.07 -139.88 44.01
CA MET A 292 55.84 -141.18 43.38
C MET A 292 57.10 -142.07 43.43
N GLU A 293 58.27 -141.52 43.10
CA GLU A 293 59.56 -142.23 43.17
C GLU A 293 59.90 -142.65 44.62
N TRP A 294 59.65 -141.80 45.61
CA TRP A 294 59.81 -142.14 47.03
C TRP A 294 58.86 -143.26 47.47
N LEU A 295 57.60 -143.25 47.02
CA LEU A 295 56.64 -144.33 47.31
C LEU A 295 57.09 -145.68 46.70
N VAL A 296 57.61 -145.65 45.47
CA VAL A 296 58.17 -146.85 44.80
C VAL A 296 59.40 -147.36 45.54
N THR A 297 60.37 -146.50 45.87
CA THR A 297 61.58 -146.90 46.61
C THR A 297 61.26 -147.34 48.04
N GLN A 298 60.23 -146.78 48.69
CA GLN A 298 59.73 -147.26 49.97
C GLN A 298 59.13 -148.67 49.86
N ASP A 299 58.38 -148.96 48.81
CA ASP A 299 57.80 -150.28 48.54
C ASP A 299 58.88 -151.31 48.18
N GLU A 300 59.87 -150.93 47.37
CA GLU A 300 61.04 -151.73 47.07
C GLU A 300 61.91 -152.01 48.31
N LEU A 301 62.13 -151.02 49.17
CA LEU A 301 62.83 -151.20 50.44
C LEU A 301 62.05 -152.15 51.36
N LYS A 302 60.72 -152.09 51.40
CA LYS A 302 59.90 -153.08 52.14
C LYS A 302 60.11 -154.48 51.59
N LYS A 303 60.06 -154.67 50.26
CA LYS A 303 60.34 -155.96 49.60
C LYS A 303 61.77 -156.46 49.86
N LEU A 304 62.76 -155.56 49.80
CA LEU A 304 64.16 -155.87 50.14
C LEU A 304 64.32 -156.19 51.62
N GLY A 305 63.58 -155.55 52.53
CA GLY A 305 63.53 -155.87 53.94
C GLY A 305 62.93 -157.25 54.21
N GLU A 306 61.89 -157.63 53.46
CA GLU A 306 61.29 -158.97 53.48
C GLU A 306 62.23 -160.04 52.90
N LEU A 307 63.02 -159.71 51.87
CA LEU A 307 64.05 -160.58 51.29
C LEU A 307 65.28 -160.72 52.19
N ALA A 308 65.74 -159.62 52.81
CA ALA A 308 66.81 -159.61 53.80
C ALA A 308 66.42 -160.40 55.06
N SER A 309 65.13 -160.38 55.44
CA SER A 309 64.61 -161.20 56.55
C SER A 309 64.59 -162.71 56.25
N LYS A 310 64.89 -163.16 55.02
CA LYS A 310 64.85 -164.58 54.60
C LYS A 310 66.21 -165.21 54.26
N HIS A 311 67.31 -164.45 54.26
CA HIS A 311 68.65 -164.99 53.93
C HIS A 311 69.60 -164.83 55.13
N ILE A 312 69.68 -165.89 55.94
CA ILE A 312 70.55 -166.00 57.13
C ILE A 312 71.84 -166.68 56.68
N GLY A 313 72.91 -165.92 56.46
CA GLY A 313 74.18 -166.54 56.06
C GLY A 313 75.41 -165.64 56.20
N ASP A 314 75.35 -164.40 55.71
CA ASP A 314 76.44 -163.44 55.85
C ASP A 314 75.86 -162.03 55.71
N ARG A 315 75.97 -161.21 56.77
CA ARG A 315 76.05 -159.73 56.73
C ARG A 315 75.59 -159.09 58.06
N THR A 316 76.54 -158.70 58.89
CA THR A 316 76.34 -157.59 59.85
C THR A 316 76.44 -156.23 59.14
N GLU A 317 77.21 -156.14 58.05
CA GLU A 317 77.42 -154.90 57.30
C GLU A 317 76.19 -154.42 56.50
N THR A 318 75.37 -155.32 55.92
CA THR A 318 74.15 -154.87 55.21
C THR A 318 72.94 -154.62 56.07
N MET A 319 72.89 -155.13 57.29
CA MET A 319 71.86 -154.72 58.24
C MET A 319 72.08 -153.27 58.66
N ASP A 320 73.33 -152.87 58.87
CA ASP A 320 73.71 -151.47 59.12
C ASP A 320 73.45 -150.58 57.89
N ASP A 321 73.75 -151.03 56.66
CA ASP A 321 73.37 -150.31 55.44
C ASP A 321 71.85 -150.19 55.27
N PHE A 322 71.10 -151.24 55.58
CA PHE A 322 69.63 -151.21 55.51
C PHE A 322 69.04 -150.21 56.52
N GLN A 323 69.60 -150.14 57.72
CA GLN A 323 69.22 -149.16 58.73
C GLN A 323 69.63 -147.73 58.32
N ARG A 324 70.81 -147.55 57.71
CA ARG A 324 71.23 -146.27 57.10
C ARG A 324 70.27 -145.80 56.01
N VAL A 325 69.87 -146.69 55.09
CA VAL A 325 68.89 -146.39 54.02
C VAL A 325 67.52 -146.08 54.60
N LYS A 326 67.09 -146.76 55.66
CA LYS A 326 65.82 -146.49 56.34
C LYS A 326 65.80 -145.12 57.04
N VAL A 327 66.91 -144.71 57.65
CA VAL A 327 67.08 -143.34 58.20
C VAL A 327 67.05 -142.31 57.08
N LEU A 328 67.80 -142.52 56.00
CA LEU A 328 67.78 -141.66 54.81
C LEU A 328 66.39 -141.54 54.19
N LEU A 329 65.60 -142.61 54.16
CA LEU A 329 64.24 -142.58 53.62
C LEU A 329 63.27 -141.74 54.48
N VAL A 330 63.49 -141.70 55.80
CA VAL A 330 62.78 -140.83 56.74
C VAL A 330 63.23 -139.38 56.57
N ASP A 331 64.53 -139.14 56.37
CA ASP A 331 65.07 -137.81 56.09
C ASP A 331 64.52 -137.26 54.76
N VAL A 332 64.54 -138.06 53.68
CA VAL A 332 63.92 -137.72 52.38
C VAL A 332 62.42 -137.49 52.52
N ARG A 333 61.71 -138.24 53.38
CA ARG A 333 60.29 -137.98 53.68
C ARG A 333 60.11 -136.64 54.37
N SER A 334 60.97 -136.30 55.33
CA SER A 334 60.90 -135.01 56.02
C SER A 334 61.22 -133.84 55.07
N GLU A 335 62.18 -134.01 54.16
CA GLU A 335 62.51 -133.07 53.10
C GLU A 335 61.36 -132.94 52.07
N LEU A 336 60.74 -134.05 51.67
CA LEU A 336 59.59 -134.06 50.76
C LEU A 336 58.37 -133.37 51.37
N VAL A 337 58.04 -133.66 52.64
CA VAL A 337 56.95 -133.00 53.37
C VAL A 337 57.24 -131.52 53.58
N SER A 338 58.48 -131.14 53.92
CA SER A 338 58.86 -129.72 54.05
C SER A 338 58.82 -128.98 52.70
N SER A 339 59.19 -129.65 51.60
CA SER A 339 59.09 -129.11 50.25
C SER A 339 57.63 -128.99 49.79
N GLN A 340 56.76 -129.94 50.16
CA GLN A 340 55.32 -129.88 49.92
C GLN A 340 54.66 -128.74 50.72
N GLN A 341 55.04 -128.56 51.99
CA GLN A 341 54.60 -127.43 52.81
C GLN A 341 55.08 -126.09 52.21
N SER A 342 56.32 -126.03 51.70
CA SER A 342 56.88 -124.86 51.03
C SER A 342 56.15 -124.53 49.72
N LEU A 343 55.77 -125.55 48.95
CA LEU A 343 54.96 -125.41 47.73
C LEU A 343 53.56 -124.86 48.04
N VAL A 344 52.87 -125.40 49.06
CA VAL A 344 51.56 -124.89 49.50
C VAL A 344 51.66 -123.43 49.94
N ASN A 345 52.68 -123.08 50.74
CA ASN A 345 52.94 -121.69 51.11
C ASN A 345 53.26 -120.81 49.89
N SER A 346 54.01 -121.33 48.91
CA SER A 346 54.31 -120.61 47.67
C SER A 346 53.07 -120.36 46.83
N LYS A 347 52.16 -121.34 46.72
CA LYS A 347 50.89 -121.24 46.01
C LYS A 347 49.96 -120.23 46.68
N LYS A 348 49.81 -120.30 48.02
CA LYS A 348 49.05 -119.32 48.79
C LYS A 348 49.55 -117.89 48.59
N ARG A 349 50.88 -117.69 48.65
CA ARG A 349 51.47 -116.36 48.38
C ARG A 349 51.27 -115.90 46.93
N MET A 350 51.16 -116.82 45.98
CA MET A 350 50.91 -116.50 44.57
C MET A 350 49.45 -116.04 44.39
N GLU A 351 48.50 -116.76 44.99
CA GLU A 351 47.07 -116.44 45.00
C GLU A 351 46.79 -115.10 45.71
N GLU A 352 47.44 -114.82 46.84
CA GLU A 352 47.36 -113.51 47.52
C GLU A 352 47.87 -112.35 46.65
N ARG A 353 48.90 -112.59 45.83
CA ARG A 353 49.42 -111.59 44.89
C ARG A 353 48.49 -111.41 43.70
N GLU A 354 47.85 -112.46 43.22
CA GLU A 354 46.84 -112.43 42.16
C GLU A 354 45.68 -111.51 42.54
N ILE A 355 45.10 -111.71 43.73
CA ILE A 355 44.01 -110.87 44.25
C ILE A 355 44.44 -109.40 44.34
N LEU A 356 45.69 -109.14 44.76
CA LEU A 356 46.21 -107.77 44.84
C LEU A 356 46.37 -107.14 43.44
N LEU A 357 46.86 -107.90 42.47
CA LEU A 357 47.06 -107.43 41.10
C LEU A 357 45.71 -107.22 40.38
N ASP A 358 44.74 -108.11 40.55
CA ASP A 358 43.37 -107.93 40.03
C ASP A 358 42.71 -106.65 40.57
N LYS A 359 42.93 -106.37 41.86
CA LYS A 359 42.46 -105.13 42.47
C LYS A 359 43.12 -103.90 41.82
N GLN A 360 44.43 -103.96 41.59
CA GLN A 360 45.15 -102.87 40.93
C GLN A 360 44.73 -102.67 39.47
N VAL A 361 44.43 -103.74 38.73
CA VAL A 361 43.87 -103.66 37.37
C VAL A 361 42.51 -102.95 37.40
N SER A 362 41.63 -103.36 38.32
CA SER A 362 40.29 -102.77 38.44
C SER A 362 40.33 -101.29 38.81
N GLU A 363 41.15 -100.91 39.81
CA GLU A 363 41.37 -99.50 40.19
C GLU A 363 41.92 -98.68 39.02
N LEU A 364 42.78 -99.27 38.19
CA LEU A 364 43.37 -98.61 37.02
C LEU A 364 42.34 -98.45 35.88
N ASP A 365 41.46 -99.41 35.66
CA ASP A 365 40.35 -99.30 34.69
C ASP A 365 39.31 -98.24 35.11
N GLU A 366 38.96 -98.16 36.41
CA GLU A 366 38.12 -97.08 36.93
C GLU A 366 38.76 -95.70 36.68
N GLN A 367 40.08 -95.58 36.87
CA GLN A 367 40.81 -94.34 36.56
C GLN A 367 40.80 -94.02 35.06
N LYS A 368 40.88 -95.02 34.15
CA LYS A 368 40.72 -94.82 32.69
C LYS A 368 39.36 -94.24 32.37
N GLU A 369 38.31 -94.83 32.93
CA GLU A 369 36.93 -94.41 32.69
C GLU A 369 36.72 -92.98 33.18
N ALA A 370 37.21 -92.66 34.38
CA ALA A 370 37.15 -91.31 34.93
C ALA A 370 37.88 -90.29 34.04
N ILE A 371 39.13 -90.55 33.64
CA ILE A 371 39.89 -89.66 32.75
C ILE A 371 39.18 -89.50 31.39
N THR A 372 38.62 -90.58 30.84
CA THR A 372 37.89 -90.55 29.57
C THR A 372 36.62 -89.71 29.66
N SER A 373 35.88 -89.84 30.76
CA SER A 373 34.70 -89.02 31.06
C SER A 373 35.07 -87.53 31.19
N TYR A 374 36.10 -87.20 31.99
CA TYR A 374 36.60 -85.82 32.13
C TYR A 374 37.06 -85.24 30.78
N MET A 375 37.78 -86.03 29.98
CA MET A 375 38.21 -85.61 28.64
C MET A 375 37.03 -85.31 27.72
N ASN A 376 35.96 -86.11 27.75
CA ASN A 376 34.76 -85.86 26.95
C ASN A 376 34.01 -84.60 27.41
N SER A 377 33.93 -84.38 28.72
CA SER A 377 33.37 -83.15 29.30
C SER A 377 34.18 -81.92 28.87
N LEU A 378 35.52 -81.99 28.97
CA LEU A 378 36.41 -80.89 28.56
C LEU A 378 36.29 -80.59 27.07
N LYS A 379 36.21 -81.62 26.20
CA LYS A 379 35.97 -81.43 24.76
C LYS A 379 34.65 -80.73 24.49
N THR A 380 33.60 -81.08 25.25
CA THR A 380 32.29 -80.43 25.13
C THR A 380 32.37 -78.95 25.53
N ALA A 381 33.02 -78.65 26.66
CA ALA A 381 33.27 -77.27 27.10
C ALA A 381 34.12 -76.48 26.09
N HIS A 382 35.13 -77.11 25.48
CA HIS A 382 35.94 -76.48 24.43
C HIS A 382 35.10 -76.08 23.21
N VAL A 383 34.23 -76.99 22.73
CA VAL A 383 33.31 -76.71 21.63
C VAL A 383 32.33 -75.59 21.98
N GLU A 384 31.80 -75.58 23.21
CA GLU A 384 30.90 -74.53 23.68
C GLU A 384 31.57 -73.15 23.70
N VAL A 385 32.78 -73.05 24.26
CA VAL A 385 33.58 -71.81 24.26
C VAL A 385 33.85 -71.30 22.85
N GLU A 386 34.23 -72.19 21.92
CA GLU A 386 34.44 -71.80 20.52
C GLU A 386 33.14 -71.41 19.82
N SER A 387 32.00 -72.02 20.18
CA SER A 387 30.68 -71.61 19.67
C SER A 387 30.27 -70.22 20.16
N GLU A 388 30.50 -69.89 21.44
CA GLU A 388 30.20 -68.58 22.00
C GLU A 388 31.16 -67.51 21.47
N ARG A 389 32.42 -67.85 21.22
CA ARG A 389 33.38 -66.98 20.51
C ARG A 389 32.92 -66.70 19.08
N ALA A 390 32.39 -67.69 18.37
CA ALA A 390 31.85 -67.48 17.04
C ALA A 390 30.63 -66.54 17.08
N LYS A 391 29.71 -66.73 18.03
CA LYS A 391 28.57 -65.82 18.25
C LYS A 391 29.03 -64.39 18.59
N LEU A 392 30.04 -64.25 19.45
CA LEU A 392 30.64 -62.96 19.80
C LEU A 392 31.23 -62.26 18.56
N ARG A 393 32.01 -62.97 17.74
CA ARG A 393 32.58 -62.42 16.49
C ARG A 393 31.50 -61.90 15.53
N VAL A 394 30.37 -62.61 15.43
CA VAL A 394 29.22 -62.16 14.63
C VAL A 394 28.59 -60.90 15.23
N ALA A 395 28.42 -60.83 16.55
CA ALA A 395 27.88 -59.65 17.23
C ALA A 395 28.81 -58.43 17.11
N GLU A 396 30.13 -58.61 17.27
CA GLU A 396 31.14 -57.57 17.06
C GLU A 396 31.14 -57.05 15.62
N ALA A 397 31.00 -57.94 14.62
CA ALA A 397 30.90 -57.53 13.22
C ALA A 397 29.65 -56.69 12.96
N ARG A 398 28.49 -57.09 13.51
CA ARG A 398 27.24 -56.30 13.43
C ARG A 398 27.37 -54.96 14.13
N ASN A 399 28.04 -54.90 15.29
CA ASN A 399 28.22 -53.63 15.99
C ASN A 399 29.09 -52.65 15.19
N LYS A 400 30.17 -53.12 14.57
CA LYS A 400 31.00 -52.32 13.66
C LYS A 400 30.22 -51.79 12.46
N GLU A 401 29.32 -52.60 11.89
CA GLU A 401 28.43 -52.16 10.81
C GLU A 401 27.50 -51.04 11.29
N LEU A 402 26.92 -51.17 12.48
CA LEU A 402 26.10 -50.12 13.10
C LEU A 402 26.91 -48.84 13.38
N GLU A 403 28.16 -48.94 13.84
CA GLU A 403 29.04 -47.78 14.02
C GLU A 403 29.31 -47.04 12.71
N LEU A 404 29.52 -47.78 11.61
CA LEU A 404 29.68 -47.18 10.28
C LEU A 404 28.39 -46.49 9.81
N ASP A 405 27.23 -47.12 10.00
CA ASP A 405 25.93 -46.50 9.69
C ASP A 405 25.68 -45.24 10.54
N LEU A 406 26.00 -45.28 11.84
CA LEU A 406 25.93 -44.11 12.71
C LEU A 406 26.88 -43.00 12.25
N SER A 407 28.10 -43.34 11.81
CA SER A 407 29.04 -42.36 11.25
C SER A 407 28.49 -41.69 9.99
N LEU A 408 27.87 -42.46 9.08
CA LEU A 408 27.20 -41.94 7.89
C LEU A 408 26.02 -41.04 8.23
N LYS A 409 25.16 -41.46 9.18
CA LYS A 409 24.04 -40.66 9.67
C LYS A 409 24.49 -39.36 10.32
N ARG A 410 25.59 -39.37 11.07
CA ARG A 410 26.21 -38.15 11.62
C ARG A 410 26.59 -37.17 10.52
N SER A 411 27.31 -37.63 9.50
CA SER A 411 27.69 -36.79 8.36
C SER A 411 26.47 -36.26 7.60
N ARG A 412 25.39 -37.06 7.47
CA ARG A 412 24.14 -36.59 6.88
C ARG A 412 23.46 -35.49 7.70
N ILE A 413 23.42 -35.62 9.03
CA ILE A 413 22.88 -34.60 9.93
C ILE A 413 23.71 -33.31 9.85
N GLU A 414 25.04 -33.42 9.79
CA GLU A 414 25.95 -32.28 9.60
C GLU A 414 25.70 -31.57 8.27
N GLY A 415 25.57 -32.32 7.17
CA GLY A 415 25.23 -31.75 5.86
C GLY A 415 23.89 -31.03 5.84
N LEU A 416 22.85 -31.61 6.45
CA LEU A 416 21.54 -30.95 6.60
C LEU A 416 21.63 -29.68 7.46
N GLN A 417 22.46 -29.68 8.51
CA GLN A 417 22.70 -28.50 9.35
C GLN A 417 23.38 -27.38 8.56
N GLU A 418 24.33 -27.70 7.68
CA GLU A 418 24.97 -26.72 6.79
C GLU A 418 23.99 -26.14 5.77
N GLU A 419 23.16 -26.97 5.14
CA GLU A 419 22.09 -26.53 4.23
C GLU A 419 21.13 -25.58 4.96
N LEU A 420 20.67 -25.95 6.15
CA LEU A 420 19.83 -25.10 6.99
C LEU A 420 20.49 -23.77 7.32
N ASN A 421 21.78 -23.75 7.62
CA ASN A 421 22.51 -22.49 7.89
C ASN A 421 22.63 -21.61 6.63
N LYS A 422 22.80 -22.20 5.44
CA LYS A 422 22.78 -21.47 4.16
C LYS A 422 21.39 -20.89 3.87
N GLU A 423 20.33 -21.62 4.18
CA GLU A 423 18.96 -21.12 4.04
C GLU A 423 18.67 -19.98 5.03
N LYS A 424 19.10 -20.10 6.29
CA LYS A 424 18.99 -19.00 7.28
C LYS A 424 19.70 -17.73 6.85
N THR A 425 20.96 -17.82 6.40
CA THR A 425 21.70 -16.65 5.92
C THR A 425 21.09 -16.04 4.66
N SER A 426 20.47 -16.87 3.81
CA SER A 426 19.71 -16.38 2.66
C SER A 426 18.40 -15.69 3.07
N LEU A 427 17.69 -16.22 4.07
CA LEU A 427 16.50 -15.61 4.67
C LEU A 427 16.85 -14.26 5.33
N GLU A 428 17.94 -14.19 6.10
CA GLU A 428 18.44 -12.95 6.70
C GLU A 428 18.74 -11.89 5.63
N ARG A 429 19.40 -12.29 4.52
CA ARG A 429 19.64 -11.39 3.38
C ARG A 429 18.33 -10.88 2.79
N ALA A 430 17.35 -11.75 2.57
CA ALA A 430 16.03 -11.36 2.07
C ALA A 430 15.29 -10.41 3.03
N MET A 431 15.41 -10.63 4.35
CA MET A 431 14.88 -9.71 5.36
C MET A 431 15.55 -8.34 5.30
N CYS A 432 16.87 -8.27 5.10
CA CYS A 432 17.56 -7.00 4.86
C CYS A 432 17.07 -6.30 3.59
N GLU A 433 16.88 -7.03 2.48
CA GLU A 433 16.31 -6.48 1.24
C GLU A 433 14.91 -5.91 1.46
N LEU A 434 14.07 -6.58 2.25
CA LEU A 434 12.74 -6.08 2.62
C LEU A 434 12.83 -4.78 3.42
N CYS A 435 13.77 -4.68 4.36
CA CYS A 435 14.01 -3.43 5.09
C CYS A 435 14.40 -2.29 4.13
N SER A 436 15.31 -2.54 3.19
CA SER A 436 15.69 -1.54 2.18
C SER A 436 14.51 -1.12 1.30
N LEU A 437 13.65 -2.05 0.87
CA LEU A 437 12.42 -1.73 0.13
C LEU A 437 11.44 -0.91 0.96
N ARG A 438 11.33 -1.18 2.27
CA ARG A 438 10.49 -0.39 3.18
C ARG A 438 11.01 1.04 3.32
N GLU A 439 12.31 1.21 3.51
CA GLU A 439 12.95 2.53 3.57
C GLU A 439 12.76 3.31 2.26
N GLU A 440 12.89 2.64 1.10
CA GLU A 440 12.62 3.25 -0.20
C GLU A 440 11.15 3.70 -0.32
N LEU A 441 10.21 2.84 0.12
CA LEU A 441 8.78 3.17 0.14
C LEU A 441 8.49 4.39 1.03
N ASP A 442 9.07 4.46 2.22
CA ASP A 442 8.90 5.58 3.15
C ASP A 442 9.45 6.87 2.56
N LYS A 443 10.65 6.83 1.97
CA LYS A 443 11.23 7.97 1.26
C LYS A 443 10.34 8.44 0.11
N LYS A 444 9.82 7.52 -0.71
CA LYS A 444 8.92 7.87 -1.82
C LYS A 444 7.60 8.45 -1.33
N ASN A 445 7.08 7.95 -0.21
CA ASN A 445 5.88 8.48 0.41
C ASN A 445 6.10 9.91 0.94
N ASP A 446 7.27 10.22 1.49
CA ASP A 446 7.61 11.57 1.91
C ASP A 446 7.78 12.52 0.71
N GLU A 447 8.47 12.10 -0.36
CA GLU A 447 8.53 12.85 -1.64
C GLU A 447 7.13 13.11 -2.23
N PHE A 448 6.20 12.15 -2.08
CA PHE A 448 4.81 12.30 -2.51
C PHE A 448 4.03 13.31 -1.64
N LYS A 449 4.24 13.32 -0.32
CA LYS A 449 3.64 14.32 0.56
C LYS A 449 4.13 15.73 0.24
N GLU A 450 5.43 15.89 -0.01
CA GLU A 450 6.02 17.18 -0.39
C GLU A 450 5.43 17.71 -1.70
N THR A 451 5.34 16.86 -2.72
CA THR A 451 4.76 17.24 -4.02
C THR A 451 3.27 17.52 -3.94
N ARG A 452 2.50 16.78 -3.13
CA ARG A 452 1.10 17.11 -2.82
C ARG A 452 0.99 18.48 -2.15
N GLY A 453 1.84 18.77 -1.16
CA GLY A 453 1.85 20.08 -0.51
C GLY A 453 2.16 21.23 -1.48
N LEU A 454 3.09 21.01 -2.43
CA LEU A 454 3.37 21.99 -3.49
C LEU A 454 2.16 22.18 -4.42
N LEU A 455 1.46 21.11 -4.79
CA LEU A 455 0.25 21.17 -5.59
C LEU A 455 -0.84 22.01 -4.90
N GLU A 456 -1.08 21.78 -3.61
CA GLU A 456 -2.06 22.55 -2.82
C GLU A 456 -1.71 24.06 -2.75
N VAL A 457 -0.43 24.41 -2.66
CA VAL A 457 0.00 25.82 -2.72
C VAL A 457 -0.29 26.42 -4.09
N LYS A 458 0.01 25.70 -5.17
CA LYS A 458 -0.23 26.14 -6.55
C LYS A 458 -1.72 26.27 -6.87
N GLU A 459 -2.56 25.37 -6.36
CA GLU A 459 -4.02 25.47 -6.44
C GLU A 459 -4.53 26.76 -5.78
N LYS A 460 -4.01 27.12 -4.60
CA LYS A 460 -4.36 28.38 -3.92
C LYS A 460 -3.91 29.60 -4.73
N GLU A 461 -2.67 29.61 -5.22
CA GLU A 461 -2.15 30.69 -6.09
C GLU A 461 -3.00 30.87 -7.35
N LEU A 462 -3.46 29.77 -7.95
CA LEU A 462 -4.33 29.79 -9.13
C LEU A 462 -5.71 30.39 -8.82
N VAL A 463 -6.32 30.00 -7.69
CA VAL A 463 -7.60 30.57 -7.25
C VAL A 463 -7.48 32.07 -7.00
N GLU A 464 -6.41 32.51 -6.34
CA GLU A 464 -6.13 33.93 -6.12
C GLU A 464 -5.99 34.70 -7.44
N ALA A 465 -5.24 34.16 -8.41
CA ALA A 465 -5.09 34.77 -9.74
C ALA A 465 -6.43 34.87 -10.49
N ARG A 466 -7.28 33.84 -10.41
CA ARG A 466 -8.64 33.86 -11.01
C ARG A 466 -9.52 34.93 -10.38
N LEU A 467 -9.46 35.09 -9.05
CA LEU A 467 -10.19 36.15 -8.34
C LEU A 467 -9.70 37.55 -8.73
N GLU A 468 -8.38 37.74 -8.88
CA GLU A 468 -7.79 39.00 -9.35
C GLU A 468 -8.27 39.36 -10.76
N ILE A 469 -8.31 38.39 -11.68
CA ILE A 469 -8.81 38.60 -13.05
C ILE A 469 -10.29 39.02 -13.03
N GLU A 470 -11.14 38.34 -12.26
CA GLU A 470 -12.55 38.72 -12.17
C GLU A 470 -12.75 40.10 -11.53
N HIS A 471 -11.95 40.45 -10.53
CA HIS A 471 -11.95 41.79 -9.97
C HIS A 471 -11.58 42.83 -11.03
N LEU A 472 -10.47 42.66 -11.75
CA LEU A 472 -10.04 43.57 -12.81
C LEU A 472 -11.07 43.67 -13.94
N LYS A 473 -11.72 42.57 -14.32
CA LYS A 473 -12.82 42.56 -15.31
C LYS A 473 -14.02 43.38 -14.82
N SER A 474 -14.37 43.28 -13.54
CA SER A 474 -15.47 44.07 -12.95
C SER A 474 -15.17 45.57 -12.98
N GLU A 475 -13.94 45.97 -12.66
CA GLU A 475 -13.49 47.35 -12.73
C GLU A 475 -13.45 47.86 -14.18
N ARG A 476 -12.98 47.04 -15.13
CA ARG A 476 -13.01 47.36 -16.57
C ARG A 476 -14.45 47.61 -17.04
N ARG A 477 -15.40 46.75 -16.67
CA ARG A 477 -16.83 46.93 -17.00
C ARG A 477 -17.38 48.24 -16.43
N SER A 478 -17.03 48.56 -15.18
CA SER A 478 -17.43 49.82 -14.53
C SER A 478 -16.90 51.05 -15.30
N LEU A 479 -15.59 51.07 -15.60
CA LEU A 479 -14.99 52.15 -16.41
C LEU A 479 -15.59 52.25 -17.81
N GLN A 480 -15.91 51.10 -18.43
CA GLN A 480 -16.54 51.06 -19.74
C GLN A 480 -17.96 51.67 -19.71
N LEU A 481 -18.74 51.42 -18.66
CA LEU A 481 -20.06 52.04 -18.48
C LEU A 481 -19.95 53.55 -18.30
N VAL A 482 -19.01 54.02 -17.47
CA VAL A 482 -18.75 55.46 -17.29
C VAL A 482 -18.36 56.11 -18.62
N LEU A 483 -17.51 55.46 -19.41
CA LEU A 483 -17.14 55.95 -20.74
C LEU A 483 -18.33 56.03 -21.70
N GLN A 484 -19.22 55.03 -21.70
CA GLN A 484 -20.43 55.03 -22.54
C GLN A 484 -21.39 56.16 -22.14
N GLU A 485 -21.60 56.36 -20.84
CA GLU A 485 -22.42 57.46 -20.32
C GLU A 485 -21.86 58.83 -20.75
N ARG A 486 -20.55 59.02 -20.59
CA ARG A 486 -19.87 60.26 -20.99
C ARG A 486 -19.86 60.46 -22.52
N ASP A 487 -19.73 59.41 -23.31
CA ASP A 487 -19.84 59.50 -24.77
C ASP A 487 -21.27 59.88 -25.22
N LEU A 488 -22.30 59.40 -24.53
CA LEU A 488 -23.69 59.82 -24.76
C LEU A 488 -23.91 61.29 -24.39
N GLU A 489 -23.38 61.72 -23.24
CA GLU A 489 -23.39 63.13 -22.82
C GLU A 489 -22.69 64.01 -23.87
N LEU A 490 -21.51 63.61 -24.37
CA LEU A 490 -20.80 64.33 -25.44
C LEU A 490 -21.59 64.41 -26.75
N ILE A 491 -22.30 63.35 -27.13
CA ILE A 491 -23.16 63.38 -28.32
C ILE A 491 -24.30 64.38 -28.13
N ALA A 492 -24.92 64.40 -26.95
CA ALA A 492 -25.97 65.35 -26.62
C ALA A 492 -25.47 66.80 -26.62
N THR A 493 -24.30 67.07 -26.03
CA THR A 493 -23.70 68.42 -26.02
C THR A 493 -23.27 68.86 -27.42
N ARG A 494 -22.71 67.96 -28.24
CA ARG A 494 -22.39 68.25 -29.65
C ARG A 494 -23.63 68.58 -30.48
N LYS A 495 -24.73 67.86 -30.26
CA LYS A 495 -26.00 68.15 -30.95
C LYS A 495 -26.49 69.56 -30.61
N ARG A 496 -26.53 69.89 -29.30
CA ARG A 496 -26.90 71.23 -28.83
C ARG A 496 -25.98 72.31 -29.40
N LEU A 497 -24.67 72.05 -29.47
CA LEU A 497 -23.72 72.97 -30.10
C LEU A 497 -24.01 73.16 -31.59
N GLY A 498 -24.39 72.09 -32.30
CA GLY A 498 -24.84 72.16 -33.69
C GLY A 498 -26.09 73.02 -33.86
N ASP A 499 -27.07 72.86 -32.97
CA ASP A 499 -28.30 73.67 -32.95
C ASP A 499 -27.95 75.17 -32.72
N VAL A 500 -27.11 75.48 -31.72
CA VAL A 500 -26.64 76.85 -31.46
C VAL A 500 -25.84 77.42 -32.64
N ASN A 501 -25.00 76.61 -33.29
CA ASN A 501 -24.25 77.08 -34.46
C ASN A 501 -25.16 77.37 -35.65
N ALA A 502 -26.24 76.61 -35.83
CA ALA A 502 -27.26 76.90 -36.84
C ALA A 502 -27.95 78.25 -36.54
N GLU A 503 -28.36 78.48 -35.28
CA GLU A 503 -28.89 79.78 -34.84
C GLU A 503 -27.91 80.92 -35.13
N VAL A 504 -26.62 80.75 -34.83
CA VAL A 504 -25.58 81.76 -35.14
C VAL A 504 -25.46 82.01 -36.64
N THR A 505 -25.52 80.97 -37.48
CA THR A 505 -25.48 81.16 -38.94
C THR A 505 -26.72 81.85 -39.47
N GLU A 506 -27.91 81.55 -38.94
CA GLU A 506 -29.15 82.25 -39.28
C GLU A 506 -29.09 83.72 -38.89
N LEU A 507 -28.62 84.02 -37.67
CA LEU A 507 -28.40 85.38 -37.20
C LEU A 507 -27.39 86.14 -38.07
N ARG A 508 -26.32 85.47 -38.52
CA ARG A 508 -25.34 86.06 -39.43
C ARG A 508 -25.94 86.39 -40.79
N VAL A 509 -26.70 85.47 -41.40
CA VAL A 509 -27.39 85.72 -42.69
C VAL A 509 -28.40 86.86 -42.56
N LEU A 510 -29.14 86.93 -41.46
CA LEU A 510 -30.05 88.04 -41.18
C LEU A 510 -29.28 89.37 -41.06
N LEU A 511 -28.14 89.37 -40.38
CA LEU A 511 -27.28 90.55 -40.26
C LEU A 511 -26.73 90.99 -41.63
N ASP A 512 -26.18 90.06 -42.41
CA ASP A 512 -25.60 90.31 -43.74
C ASP A 512 -26.66 90.89 -44.70
N GLY A 513 -27.85 90.28 -44.75
CA GLY A 513 -28.95 90.79 -45.59
C GLY A 513 -29.45 92.18 -45.16
N LYS A 514 -29.33 92.51 -43.87
CA LYS A 514 -29.66 93.84 -43.35
C LYS A 514 -28.54 94.85 -43.61
N GLU A 515 -27.29 94.44 -43.57
CA GLU A 515 -26.15 95.26 -43.96
C GLU A 515 -26.18 95.60 -45.46
N GLU A 516 -26.60 94.66 -46.31
CA GLU A 516 -26.88 94.92 -47.72
C GLU A 516 -28.02 95.95 -47.92
N GLN A 517 -29.11 95.86 -47.15
CA GLN A 517 -30.18 96.87 -47.16
C GLN A 517 -29.67 98.25 -46.74
N LEU A 518 -28.86 98.33 -45.68
CA LEU A 518 -28.24 99.57 -45.21
C LEU A 518 -27.29 100.17 -46.25
N MET A 519 -26.50 99.35 -46.94
CA MET A 519 -25.66 99.80 -48.05
C MET A 519 -26.52 100.40 -49.17
N LEU A 520 -27.62 99.74 -49.53
CA LEU A 520 -28.52 100.18 -50.60
C LEU A 520 -29.22 101.49 -50.26
N THR A 521 -29.69 101.67 -49.02
CA THR A 521 -30.28 102.94 -48.56
C THR A 521 -29.24 104.06 -48.47
N THR A 522 -28.02 103.74 -48.04
CA THR A 522 -26.90 104.71 -48.00
C THR A 522 -26.54 105.19 -49.41
N ASP A 523 -26.53 104.30 -50.40
CA ASP A 523 -26.28 104.65 -51.80
C ASP A 523 -27.44 105.47 -52.41
N MET A 524 -28.70 105.12 -52.11
CA MET A 524 -29.85 105.96 -52.49
C MET A 524 -29.82 107.34 -51.84
N LEU A 525 -29.36 107.44 -50.59
CA LEU A 525 -29.22 108.73 -49.91
C LEU A 525 -28.14 109.58 -50.58
N LYS A 526 -27.01 108.98 -50.95
CA LYS A 526 -25.98 109.65 -51.76
C LYS A 526 -26.52 110.12 -53.11
N GLU A 527 -27.30 109.31 -53.81
CA GLU A 527 -27.92 109.72 -55.08
C GLU A 527 -28.87 110.92 -54.89
N LYS A 528 -29.63 110.95 -53.80
CA LYS A 528 -30.47 112.10 -53.44
C LYS A 528 -29.67 113.33 -53.06
N ASP A 529 -28.56 113.17 -52.35
CA ASP A 529 -27.64 114.26 -52.05
C ASP A 529 -26.97 114.81 -53.32
N ASP A 530 -26.55 113.95 -54.25
CA ASP A 530 -26.00 114.33 -55.55
C ASP A 530 -27.05 115.08 -56.38
N TYR A 531 -28.30 114.60 -56.41
CA TYR A 531 -29.43 115.30 -57.06
C TYR A 531 -29.73 116.66 -56.41
N ALA A 532 -29.62 116.76 -55.09
CA ALA A 532 -29.78 118.02 -54.37
C ALA A 532 -28.64 119.00 -54.67
N GLN A 533 -27.40 118.51 -54.83
CA GLN A 533 -26.27 119.32 -55.29
C GLN A 533 -26.48 119.82 -56.73
N GLU A 534 -26.97 118.97 -57.63
CA GLU A 534 -27.34 119.34 -59.01
C GLU A 534 -28.41 120.44 -59.02
N MET A 535 -29.49 120.27 -58.26
CA MET A 535 -30.54 121.28 -58.06
C MET A 535 -29.99 122.60 -57.49
N GLN A 536 -29.02 122.53 -56.58
CA GLN A 536 -28.35 123.70 -56.02
C GLN A 536 -27.50 124.43 -57.08
N HIS A 537 -26.84 123.70 -57.98
CA HIS A 537 -26.13 124.28 -59.12
C HIS A 537 -27.09 124.94 -60.12
N GLU A 538 -28.24 124.31 -60.43
CA GLU A 538 -29.29 124.91 -61.28
C GLU A 538 -29.90 126.18 -60.67
N LEU A 539 -30.16 126.19 -59.36
CA LEU A 539 -30.66 127.38 -58.64
C LEU A 539 -29.66 128.54 -58.72
N ASN A 540 -28.37 128.26 -58.55
CA ASN A 540 -27.32 129.28 -58.67
C ASN A 540 -27.18 129.80 -60.11
N HIS A 541 -27.37 128.94 -61.12
CA HIS A 541 -27.43 129.35 -62.52
C HIS A 541 -28.66 130.24 -62.82
N ALA A 542 -29.82 129.94 -62.24
CA ALA A 542 -31.03 130.75 -62.38
C ALA A 542 -30.89 132.14 -61.71
N LYS A 543 -30.20 132.21 -60.58
CA LYS A 543 -29.92 133.47 -59.87
C LYS A 543 -29.02 134.42 -60.70
N LEU A 544 -28.05 133.88 -61.43
CA LEU A 544 -27.14 134.65 -62.29
C LEU A 544 -27.88 135.24 -63.51
N LYS A 545 -28.82 134.48 -64.10
CA LYS A 545 -29.73 134.98 -65.16
C LYS A 545 -30.72 136.04 -64.66
N ALA A 546 -31.19 135.96 -63.41
CA ALA A 546 -32.08 136.97 -62.83
C ALA A 546 -31.40 138.34 -62.64
N THR A 547 -30.08 138.35 -62.39
CA THR A 547 -29.30 139.60 -62.28
C THR A 547 -29.05 140.30 -63.63
N GLU A 548 -29.00 139.56 -64.75
CA GLU A 548 -28.90 140.14 -66.11
C GLU A 548 -30.24 140.71 -66.60
N ALA A 549 -31.37 140.10 -66.23
CA ALA A 549 -32.71 140.55 -66.60
C ALA A 549 -33.13 141.87 -65.89
N ALA A 550 -32.59 142.17 -64.71
CA ALA A 550 -32.88 143.40 -63.96
C ALA A 550 -32.26 144.69 -64.56
N SER A 551 -31.26 144.56 -65.45
CA SER A 551 -30.56 145.71 -66.07
C SER A 551 -31.26 146.26 -67.33
N VAL A 552 -32.09 145.44 -68.00
CA VAL A 552 -32.73 145.81 -69.29
C VAL A 552 -34.16 146.36 -69.13
N VAL A 553 -34.78 146.18 -67.96
CA VAL A 553 -36.18 146.60 -67.66
C VAL A 553 -36.31 148.10 -67.29
N GLY A 554 -35.19 148.83 -67.11
CA GLY A 554 -35.17 150.29 -66.90
C GLY A 554 -35.45 151.15 -68.16
N ARG A 555 -35.60 150.54 -69.35
CA ARG A 555 -35.75 151.27 -70.64
C ARG A 555 -37.02 150.92 -71.44
N ILE A 556 -37.88 150.00 -70.98
CA ILE A 556 -39.02 149.46 -71.76
C ILE A 556 -40.36 149.60 -71.01
N VAL A 557 -40.64 150.77 -70.42
CA VAL A 557 -41.93 151.07 -69.73
C VAL A 557 -42.60 152.35 -70.26
N ASN A 558 -42.21 152.87 -71.44
CA ASN A 558 -42.88 154.04 -72.05
C ASN A 558 -43.73 153.77 -73.30
N LEU A 559 -44.02 152.51 -73.65
CA LEU A 559 -45.05 152.21 -74.64
C LEU A 559 -45.74 150.87 -74.36
N THR A 560 -47.07 150.93 -74.43
CA THR A 560 -47.98 149.80 -74.70
C THR A 560 -48.61 149.12 -73.49
N LYS A 561 -49.48 149.92 -72.85
CA LYS A 561 -50.80 149.50 -72.35
C LYS A 561 -51.67 149.05 -73.54
N GLU A 562 -52.12 147.80 -73.53
CA GLU A 562 -53.50 147.32 -73.83
C GLU A 562 -53.55 145.77 -73.85
N LEU A 563 -53.98 145.22 -72.71
CA LEU A 563 -54.99 144.17 -72.49
C LEU A 563 -55.07 142.84 -73.31
N ALA A 564 -55.34 141.79 -72.50
CA ALA A 564 -56.00 140.49 -72.75
C ALA A 564 -55.06 139.34 -73.20
N ILE A 565 -55.10 138.07 -72.74
CA ILE A 565 -56.08 137.14 -72.11
C ILE A 565 -55.22 136.13 -71.27
N SER A 566 -55.63 135.48 -70.17
CA SER A 566 -56.29 134.16 -70.15
C SER A 566 -56.13 133.51 -68.77
N THR A 567 -57.22 132.99 -68.20
CA THR A 567 -57.31 132.27 -66.92
C THR A 567 -57.50 130.76 -67.14
N LYS A 568 -56.74 129.98 -66.37
CA LYS A 568 -56.81 128.53 -66.08
C LYS A 568 -57.92 128.24 -65.04
N GLU A 569 -58.37 127.04 -64.69
CA GLU A 569 -57.88 125.66 -64.80
C GLU A 569 -59.10 124.72 -64.56
N ASP A 570 -59.13 123.55 -65.22
CA ASP A 570 -60.21 122.56 -65.21
C ASP A 570 -60.09 121.55 -64.05
N ASP A 571 -61.23 121.19 -63.47
CA ASP A 571 -61.40 120.13 -62.47
C ASP A 571 -61.93 118.82 -63.08
N GLN A 572 -61.22 117.75 -62.76
CA GLN A 572 -61.65 116.38 -62.42
C GLN A 572 -62.85 115.74 -63.14
N SER A 573 -62.56 114.66 -63.87
CA SER A 573 -63.49 113.55 -64.06
C SER A 573 -62.76 112.21 -64.19
N THR A 574 -63.46 111.17 -63.72
CA THR A 574 -63.43 109.75 -64.16
C THR A 574 -62.14 108.95 -63.90
N PHE A 575 -62.13 107.63 -63.66
CA PHE A 575 -63.06 106.53 -63.36
C PHE A 575 -62.16 105.28 -63.42
N LEU A 576 -62.54 104.21 -62.72
CA LEU A 576 -62.07 102.81 -62.87
C LEU A 576 -60.71 102.43 -62.25
N GLY A 577 -60.82 101.49 -61.31
CA GLY A 577 -59.76 100.59 -60.90
C GLY A 577 -60.36 99.32 -60.28
N PRO A 578 -60.45 98.21 -61.05
CA PRO A 578 -60.95 96.92 -60.60
C PRO A 578 -59.79 95.90 -60.39
N THR A 579 -60.00 94.92 -59.49
CA THR A 579 -59.52 93.50 -59.53
C THR A 579 -58.00 93.22 -59.70
N GLU A 580 -57.32 92.24 -59.10
CA GLU A 580 -57.58 90.94 -58.50
C GLU A 580 -56.42 90.68 -57.49
N ASP A 581 -56.66 90.31 -56.23
CA ASP A 581 -55.57 89.82 -55.34
C ASP A 581 -55.95 88.61 -54.46
N ASP A 582 -56.96 87.83 -54.87
CA ASP A 582 -57.40 86.65 -54.10
C ASP A 582 -56.91 85.30 -54.67
N ARG A 583 -56.05 85.31 -55.71
CA ARG A 583 -55.64 84.08 -56.41
C ARG A 583 -54.26 83.53 -56.03
N TRP A 584 -53.37 84.37 -55.49
CA TRP A 584 -51.99 83.97 -55.18
C TRP A 584 -51.82 83.47 -53.74
N GLN A 585 -52.44 84.13 -52.75
CA GLN A 585 -52.39 83.71 -51.34
C GLN A 585 -53.07 82.35 -51.09
N LYS A 586 -54.13 82.02 -51.86
CA LYS A 586 -54.81 80.73 -51.76
C LYS A 586 -53.95 79.55 -52.25
N ARG A 587 -53.14 79.74 -53.30
CA ARG A 587 -52.24 78.70 -53.82
C ARG A 587 -51.03 78.45 -52.92
N GLN A 588 -50.57 79.46 -52.20
CA GLN A 588 -49.43 79.33 -51.28
C GLN A 588 -49.82 78.56 -50.01
N LEU A 589 -50.98 78.86 -49.43
CA LEU A 589 -51.51 78.12 -48.27
C LEU A 589 -51.93 76.68 -48.61
N GLU A 590 -52.43 76.41 -49.82
CA GLU A 590 -52.73 75.04 -50.27
C GLU A 590 -51.44 74.20 -50.46
N ALA A 591 -50.33 74.80 -50.91
CA ALA A 591 -49.05 74.11 -51.06
C ALA A 591 -48.37 73.79 -49.71
N GLU A 592 -48.45 74.70 -48.73
CA GLU A 592 -47.94 74.47 -47.38
C GLU A 592 -48.77 73.43 -46.60
N LEU A 593 -50.09 73.40 -46.81
CA LEU A 593 -50.95 72.36 -46.25
C LEU A 593 -50.68 70.98 -46.86
N GLU A 594 -50.35 70.90 -48.14
CA GLU A 594 -50.01 69.63 -48.78
C GLU A 594 -48.62 69.12 -48.34
N LEU A 595 -47.64 70.02 -48.19
CA LEU A 595 -46.30 69.70 -47.67
C LEU A 595 -46.35 69.18 -46.22
N THR A 596 -47.16 69.81 -45.37
CA THR A 596 -47.33 69.38 -43.97
C THR A 596 -48.07 68.04 -43.86
N ARG A 597 -49.03 67.77 -44.75
CA ARG A 597 -49.68 66.46 -44.86
C ARG A 597 -48.71 65.37 -45.32
N GLU A 598 -47.84 65.67 -46.29
CA GLU A 598 -46.82 64.72 -46.75
C GLU A 598 -45.76 64.44 -45.67
N ASN A 599 -45.32 65.46 -44.93
CA ASN A 599 -44.42 65.27 -43.77
C ASN A 599 -45.06 64.45 -42.65
N LEU A 600 -46.35 64.62 -42.40
CA LEU A 600 -47.08 63.80 -41.42
C LEU A 600 -47.15 62.33 -41.88
N ARG A 601 -47.46 62.07 -43.16
CA ARG A 601 -47.46 60.70 -43.72
C ARG A 601 -46.07 60.05 -43.68
N ALA A 602 -45.01 60.83 -43.93
CA ALA A 602 -43.62 60.35 -43.82
C ALA A 602 -43.28 59.95 -42.37
N LYS A 603 -43.66 60.78 -41.39
CA LYS A 603 -43.46 60.48 -39.96
C LYS A 603 -44.29 59.29 -39.48
N GLU A 604 -45.53 59.12 -39.96
CA GLU A 604 -46.34 57.92 -39.68
C GLU A 604 -45.70 56.65 -40.24
N MET A 605 -45.13 56.70 -41.45
CA MET A 605 -44.39 55.58 -42.04
C MET A 605 -43.11 55.26 -41.25
N GLU A 606 -42.34 56.25 -40.82
CA GLU A 606 -41.18 56.05 -39.93
C GLU A 606 -41.59 55.38 -38.60
N LEU A 607 -42.71 55.82 -38.01
CA LEU A 607 -43.25 55.26 -36.77
C LEU A 607 -43.67 53.79 -36.95
N LEU A 608 -44.30 53.44 -38.08
CA LEU A 608 -44.64 52.06 -38.41
C LEU A 608 -43.39 51.17 -38.59
N VAL A 609 -42.31 51.71 -39.15
CA VAL A 609 -41.02 50.99 -39.27
C VAL A 609 -40.40 50.76 -37.89
N VAL A 610 -40.37 51.77 -37.03
CA VAL A 610 -39.88 51.64 -35.65
C VAL A 610 -40.73 50.62 -34.87
N ARG A 611 -42.06 50.67 -35.02
CA ARG A 611 -42.98 49.73 -34.36
C ARG A 611 -42.76 48.29 -34.83
N ARG A 612 -42.48 48.06 -36.11
CA ARG A 612 -42.09 46.73 -36.62
C ARG A 612 -40.75 46.28 -36.05
N LYS A 613 -39.76 47.18 -35.96
CA LYS A 613 -38.43 46.87 -35.39
C LYS A 613 -38.51 46.53 -33.90
N LEU A 614 -39.36 47.24 -33.14
CA LEU A 614 -39.62 46.95 -31.74
C LEU A 614 -40.24 45.55 -31.57
N ARG A 615 -41.26 45.22 -32.37
CA ARG A 615 -41.90 43.90 -32.36
C ARG A 615 -40.91 42.76 -32.66
N ILE A 616 -39.96 42.98 -33.57
CA ILE A 616 -38.91 41.98 -33.86
C ILE A 616 -38.00 41.79 -32.63
N LYS A 617 -37.64 42.88 -31.95
CA LYS A 617 -36.82 42.80 -30.73
C LYS A 617 -37.56 42.14 -29.56
N ASP A 618 -38.86 42.36 -29.44
CA ASP A 618 -39.69 41.67 -28.44
C ASP A 618 -39.73 40.15 -28.69
N GLU A 619 -39.84 39.71 -29.94
CA GLU A 619 -39.82 38.29 -30.28
C GLU A 619 -38.43 37.65 -30.06
N GLU A 620 -37.34 38.37 -30.35
CA GLU A 620 -35.98 37.93 -30.02
C GLU A 620 -35.79 37.74 -28.50
N LEU A 621 -36.29 38.68 -27.69
CA LEU A 621 -36.24 38.57 -26.23
C LEU A 621 -37.05 37.39 -25.71
N LYS A 622 -38.23 37.14 -26.28
CA LYS A 622 -39.07 35.99 -25.94
C LYS A 622 -38.36 34.66 -26.24
N MET A 623 -37.68 34.57 -27.39
CA MET A 623 -36.87 33.40 -27.75
C MET A 623 -35.64 33.22 -26.85
N ILE A 624 -35.05 34.30 -26.33
CA ILE A 624 -33.95 34.22 -25.36
C ILE A 624 -34.45 33.74 -24.00
N LEU A 625 -35.59 34.27 -23.53
CA LEU A 625 -36.22 33.84 -22.27
C LEU A 625 -36.56 32.34 -22.28
N GLN A 626 -37.18 31.85 -23.36
CA GLN A 626 -37.50 30.43 -23.49
C GLN A 626 -36.25 29.53 -23.42
N ARG A 627 -35.16 29.95 -24.07
CA ARG A 627 -33.88 29.21 -24.05
C ARG A 627 -33.20 29.23 -22.68
N LEU A 628 -33.42 30.30 -21.91
CA LEU A 628 -32.93 30.43 -20.54
C LEU A 628 -33.73 29.51 -19.61
N GLU A 629 -35.04 29.42 -19.77
CA GLU A 629 -35.89 28.46 -19.06
C GLU A 629 -35.49 27.01 -19.37
N GLU A 630 -35.25 26.67 -20.65
CA GLU A 630 -34.75 25.35 -21.05
C GLU A 630 -33.40 25.02 -20.39
N LYS A 631 -32.47 26.01 -20.32
CA LYS A 631 -31.18 25.86 -19.64
C LYS A 631 -31.30 25.70 -18.13
N ASP A 632 -32.26 26.37 -17.50
CA ASP A 632 -32.54 26.24 -16.07
C ASP A 632 -33.14 24.86 -15.73
N VAL A 633 -33.97 24.30 -16.61
CA VAL A 633 -34.48 22.93 -16.47
C VAL A 633 -33.34 21.91 -16.63
N GLU A 634 -32.52 22.05 -17.69
CA GLU A 634 -31.35 21.19 -17.91
C GLU A 634 -30.35 21.26 -16.73
N SER A 635 -30.16 22.44 -16.13
CA SER A 635 -29.31 22.59 -14.95
C SER A 635 -29.91 21.98 -13.67
N LYS A 636 -31.24 21.85 -13.56
CA LYS A 636 -31.89 21.15 -12.45
C LYS A 636 -31.78 19.64 -12.61
N ASP A 637 -32.01 19.14 -13.82
CA ASP A 637 -31.89 17.71 -14.14
C ASP A 637 -30.46 17.20 -13.90
N LEU A 638 -29.44 17.97 -14.32
CA LEU A 638 -28.04 17.63 -14.04
C LEU A 638 -27.70 17.61 -12.54
N LYS A 639 -28.34 18.47 -11.73
CA LYS A 639 -28.15 18.45 -10.26
C LYS A 639 -28.81 17.23 -9.62
N GLU A 640 -29.99 16.83 -10.07
CA GLU A 640 -30.66 15.62 -9.58
C GLU A 640 -29.92 14.33 -10.02
N GLU A 641 -29.36 14.29 -11.22
CA GLU A 641 -28.47 13.19 -11.64
C GLU A 641 -27.20 13.10 -10.79
N THR A 642 -26.60 14.24 -10.38
CA THR A 642 -25.42 14.20 -9.49
C THR A 642 -25.75 13.69 -8.08
N LEU A 643 -26.93 14.04 -7.54
CA LEU A 643 -27.38 13.55 -6.23
C LEU A 643 -27.67 12.04 -6.24
N THR A 644 -28.31 11.55 -7.30
CA THR A 644 -28.61 10.10 -7.44
C THR A 644 -27.37 9.25 -7.74
N ALA A 645 -26.34 9.82 -8.38
CA ALA A 645 -25.06 9.15 -8.57
C ALA A 645 -24.27 9.00 -7.25
N GLU A 646 -24.29 10.01 -6.38
CA GLU A 646 -23.64 9.95 -5.06
C GLU A 646 -24.31 8.93 -4.14
N ASP A 647 -25.65 8.85 -4.12
CA ASP A 647 -26.37 7.85 -3.33
C ASP A 647 -26.14 6.42 -3.84
N ARG A 648 -26.07 6.21 -5.16
CA ARG A 648 -25.69 4.90 -5.74
C ARG A 648 -24.27 4.49 -5.42
N VAL A 649 -23.31 5.42 -5.41
CA VAL A 649 -21.93 5.14 -4.99
C VAL A 649 -21.87 4.80 -3.49
N ARG A 650 -22.73 5.42 -2.68
CA ARG A 650 -22.83 5.13 -1.25
C ARG A 650 -23.43 3.74 -0.98
N GLU A 651 -24.49 3.36 -1.69
CA GLU A 651 -25.07 2.01 -1.61
C GLU A 651 -24.09 0.93 -2.07
N LEU A 652 -23.40 1.13 -3.21
CA LEU A 652 -22.39 0.18 -3.70
C LEU A 652 -21.22 0.02 -2.73
N ASN A 653 -20.81 1.08 -2.03
CA ASN A 653 -19.78 0.98 -1.00
C ASN A 653 -20.26 0.23 0.25
N ILE A 654 -21.54 0.35 0.61
CA ILE A 654 -22.13 -0.40 1.72
C ILE A 654 -22.27 -1.90 1.35
N GLU A 655 -22.78 -2.21 0.16
CA GLU A 655 -22.84 -3.59 -0.34
C GLU A 655 -21.45 -4.22 -0.43
N LYS A 656 -20.44 -3.46 -0.91
CA LYS A 656 -19.05 -3.93 -0.96
C LYS A 656 -18.50 -4.26 0.42
N LEU A 657 -18.73 -3.39 1.42
CA LEU A 657 -18.30 -3.63 2.80
C LEU A 657 -19.04 -4.80 3.44
N GLN A 658 -20.33 -5.01 3.12
CA GLN A 658 -21.10 -6.16 3.58
C GLN A 658 -20.61 -7.47 2.94
N LEU A 659 -20.24 -7.43 1.66
CA LEU A 659 -19.71 -8.60 0.95
C LEU A 659 -18.30 -8.96 1.45
N GLU A 660 -17.46 -7.96 1.74
CA GLU A 660 -16.15 -8.17 2.35
C GLU A 660 -16.28 -8.71 3.79
N ALA A 661 -17.24 -8.22 4.57
CA ALA A 661 -17.53 -8.76 5.90
C ALA A 661 -18.01 -10.23 5.83
N ALA A 662 -18.93 -10.55 4.91
CA ALA A 662 -19.39 -11.92 4.69
C ALA A 662 -18.26 -12.85 4.22
N GLN A 663 -17.35 -12.36 3.36
CA GLN A 663 -16.20 -13.13 2.92
C GLN A 663 -15.23 -13.42 4.07
N LEU A 664 -14.98 -12.44 4.94
CA LEU A 664 -14.16 -12.62 6.14
C LEU A 664 -14.80 -13.58 7.16
N GLU A 665 -16.13 -13.57 7.30
CA GLU A 665 -16.85 -14.53 8.14
C GLU A 665 -16.75 -15.96 7.59
N VAL A 666 -16.88 -16.13 6.27
CA VAL A 666 -16.69 -17.42 5.59
C VAL A 666 -15.24 -17.90 5.75
N GLU A 667 -14.26 -17.01 5.57
CA GLU A 667 -12.84 -17.34 5.78
C GLU A 667 -12.56 -17.73 7.24
N ALA A 668 -13.12 -17.00 8.21
CA ALA A 668 -13.00 -17.34 9.63
C ALA A 668 -13.66 -18.68 9.96
N ALA A 669 -14.87 -18.95 9.44
CA ALA A 669 -15.59 -20.20 9.64
C ALA A 669 -14.86 -21.40 9.00
N THR A 670 -14.35 -21.24 7.78
CA THR A 670 -13.56 -22.28 7.09
C THR A 670 -12.23 -22.52 7.78
N SER A 671 -11.57 -21.49 8.31
CA SER A 671 -10.33 -21.63 9.10
C SER A 671 -10.59 -22.35 10.42
N ALA A 672 -11.70 -22.04 11.11
CA ALA A 672 -12.12 -22.75 12.33
C ALA A 672 -12.44 -24.23 12.07
N LEU A 673 -13.10 -24.54 10.94
CA LEU A 673 -13.35 -25.92 10.53
C LEU A 673 -12.06 -26.68 10.21
N HIS A 674 -11.11 -26.07 9.49
CA HIS A 674 -9.78 -26.67 9.26
C HIS A 674 -9.05 -26.95 10.58
N LYS A 675 -9.15 -26.04 11.56
CA LYS A 675 -8.56 -26.25 12.89
C LYS A 675 -9.21 -27.40 13.64
N LEU A 676 -10.53 -27.56 13.52
CA LEU A 676 -11.25 -28.71 14.11
C LEU A 676 -10.82 -30.03 13.48
N VAL A 677 -10.67 -30.08 12.14
CA VAL A 677 -10.15 -31.27 11.44
C VAL A 677 -8.75 -31.59 11.95
N GLU A 678 -7.85 -30.61 12.01
CA GLU A 678 -6.48 -30.80 12.51
C GLU A 678 -6.47 -31.33 13.95
N MET A 679 -7.26 -30.74 14.86
CA MET A 679 -7.36 -31.21 16.24
C MET A 679 -7.95 -32.62 16.34
N SER A 680 -8.96 -32.94 15.54
CA SER A 680 -9.59 -34.27 15.53
C SER A 680 -8.63 -35.34 15.01
N GLN A 681 -7.81 -35.02 14.00
CA GLN A 681 -6.77 -35.89 13.48
C GLN A 681 -5.67 -36.12 14.53
N GLN A 682 -5.21 -35.06 15.19
CA GLN A 682 -4.26 -35.17 16.30
C GLN A 682 -4.79 -36.01 17.46
N PHE A 683 -6.09 -35.92 17.77
CA PHE A 683 -6.74 -36.76 18.77
C PHE A 683 -6.82 -38.23 18.33
N LEU A 684 -7.14 -38.51 17.06
CA LEU A 684 -7.13 -39.84 16.47
C LEU A 684 -5.73 -40.46 16.49
N ASP A 685 -4.70 -39.71 16.11
CA ASP A 685 -3.32 -40.18 16.10
C ASP A 685 -2.85 -40.52 17.52
N LYS A 686 -3.18 -39.66 18.51
CA LYS A 686 -2.89 -39.92 19.93
C LYS A 686 -3.67 -41.10 20.50
N ALA A 687 -4.93 -41.27 20.13
CA ALA A 687 -5.74 -42.42 20.55
C ALA A 687 -5.25 -43.73 19.92
N THR A 688 -4.71 -43.67 18.69
CA THR A 688 -4.12 -44.83 18.01
C THR A 688 -2.80 -45.23 18.66
N LEU A 689 -1.96 -44.25 19.01
CA LEU A 689 -0.74 -44.46 19.79
C LEU A 689 -1.00 -45.02 21.20
N CYS A 690 -2.15 -44.72 21.82
CA CYS A 690 -2.54 -45.32 23.11
C CYS A 690 -3.01 -46.78 22.99
N ILE A 691 -3.47 -47.23 21.81
CA ILE A 691 -3.89 -48.63 21.58
C ILE A 691 -2.67 -49.48 21.19
N ASP A 692 -1.75 -48.94 20.39
CA ASP A 692 -0.55 -49.67 19.95
C ASP A 692 0.46 -49.89 21.09
N ALA A 693 0.46 -49.04 22.11
CA ALA A 693 1.31 -49.23 23.30
C ALA A 693 0.84 -50.37 24.23
N ASP A 694 -0.39 -50.89 24.05
CA ASP A 694 -0.98 -51.96 24.87
C ASP A 694 -1.08 -53.31 24.09
N HIS A 695 -0.53 -53.40 22.88
CA HIS A 695 -0.54 -54.62 22.05
C HIS A 695 0.84 -55.26 21.80
N ASP A 696 1.91 -54.71 22.38
CA ASP A 696 3.28 -55.24 22.26
C ASP A 696 3.72 -56.08 23.48
N VAL A 697 2.83 -56.94 23.99
CA VAL A 697 3.21 -58.06 24.87
C VAL A 697 2.60 -59.36 24.37
N ASP A 698 3.51 -60.26 23.99
CA ASP A 698 3.37 -61.72 23.78
C ASP A 698 2.53 -62.25 22.62
N VAL A 699 3.23 -62.63 21.54
CA VAL A 699 3.06 -63.95 20.90
C VAL A 699 4.43 -64.49 20.47
N PHE A 700 5.10 -65.24 21.36
CA PHE A 700 6.04 -66.29 20.96
C PHE A 700 5.52 -67.63 21.48
N THR A 701 5.01 -68.43 20.55
CA THR A 701 4.67 -69.83 20.75
C THR A 701 5.94 -70.66 20.93
N CYS A 702 6.11 -71.31 22.07
CA CYS A 702 6.81 -72.60 22.19
C CYS A 702 6.20 -73.40 23.35
N ASN A 703 5.57 -74.51 22.97
CA ASN A 703 5.00 -75.54 23.84
C ASN A 703 6.10 -76.37 24.54
N GLU A 704 5.75 -76.88 25.73
CA GLU A 704 6.21 -78.13 26.36
C GLU A 704 7.68 -78.19 26.85
N VAL A 705 8.07 -78.70 28.02
CA VAL A 705 7.42 -79.54 29.04
C VAL A 705 8.32 -79.58 30.31
N SER A 706 7.66 -79.54 31.48
CA SER A 706 7.99 -80.18 32.76
C SER A 706 9.22 -79.84 33.64
N SER A 707 8.84 -79.49 34.88
CA SER A 707 9.25 -80.08 36.17
C SER A 707 10.33 -79.42 37.03
N GLU A 708 9.89 -79.12 38.27
CA GLU A 708 10.60 -79.16 39.57
C GLU A 708 11.71 -78.12 39.80
N SER A 709 11.97 -77.56 40.99
CA SER A 709 11.48 -77.61 42.37
C SER A 709 12.29 -76.54 43.14
N HIS A 710 11.89 -76.26 44.39
CA HIS A 710 12.56 -75.45 45.44
C HIS A 710 12.40 -73.92 45.38
N MET A 711 11.63 -73.28 46.27
CA MET A 711 11.62 -73.19 47.75
C MET A 711 12.32 -71.93 48.26
N VAL A 712 11.74 -71.38 49.34
CA VAL A 712 12.22 -70.30 50.24
C VAL A 712 11.76 -68.89 49.83
N GLU A 713 11.13 -68.02 50.64
CA GLU A 713 10.53 -68.07 51.98
C GLU A 713 9.96 -66.65 52.28
N ASN A 714 8.75 -66.60 52.86
CA ASN A 714 8.17 -65.59 53.79
C ASN A 714 7.98 -64.10 53.35
N VAL A 715 6.74 -63.56 53.26
CA VAL A 715 5.70 -63.21 54.28
C VAL A 715 5.68 -61.70 54.57
N PHE A 716 4.62 -60.97 54.15
CA PHE A 716 3.68 -60.26 55.04
C PHE A 716 2.46 -59.68 54.30
N LEU A 717 1.35 -59.62 55.04
CA LEU A 717 -0.05 -59.37 54.68
C LEU A 717 -0.37 -58.04 53.98
N GLY A 718 -1.46 -58.04 53.19
CA GLY A 718 -2.23 -56.85 52.83
C GLY A 718 -3.33 -57.12 51.80
N ASP A 719 -4.36 -57.87 52.19
CA ASP A 719 -5.60 -58.10 51.43
C ASP A 719 -6.46 -56.82 51.43
N MET A 720 -6.85 -56.35 50.24
CA MET A 720 -8.11 -55.63 49.98
C MET A 720 -8.44 -55.74 48.49
N SER A 721 -9.45 -56.56 48.21
CA SER A 721 -10.04 -56.84 46.92
C SER A 721 -10.82 -55.65 46.32
N GLU A 722 -11.12 -55.80 45.02
CA GLU A 722 -12.13 -55.10 44.21
C GLU A 722 -11.73 -53.79 43.52
N GLN A 723 -11.03 -53.92 42.38
CA GLN A 723 -11.20 -53.04 41.21
C GLN A 723 -10.51 -53.60 39.95
N ASN A 724 -10.85 -54.82 39.52
CA ASN A 724 -10.31 -55.40 38.28
C ASN A 724 -11.40 -55.97 37.37
N SER A 725 -12.38 -55.11 36.99
CA SER A 725 -13.26 -55.37 35.84
C SER A 725 -13.37 -54.19 34.85
N ASN A 726 -12.63 -53.10 35.04
CA ASN A 726 -12.70 -51.91 34.16
C ASN A 726 -11.75 -51.93 32.94
N VAL A 727 -10.88 -52.94 32.81
CA VAL A 727 -9.88 -52.95 31.72
C VAL A 727 -10.51 -53.39 30.38
N VAL A 728 -11.51 -54.28 30.39
CA VAL A 728 -12.20 -54.69 29.15
C VAL A 728 -13.28 -53.68 28.73
N GLY A 729 -13.88 -52.96 29.68
CA GLY A 729 -14.83 -51.87 29.39
C GLY A 729 -14.14 -50.65 28.75
N ASN A 730 -12.96 -50.27 29.24
CA ASN A 730 -12.25 -49.08 28.73
C ASN A 730 -11.78 -49.22 27.28
N ILE A 731 -11.40 -50.42 26.83
CA ILE A 731 -11.00 -50.65 25.43
C ILE A 731 -12.21 -50.53 24.49
N GLY A 732 -13.39 -50.99 24.93
CA GLY A 732 -14.65 -50.83 24.20
C GLY A 732 -15.08 -49.37 24.07
N TYR A 733 -15.05 -48.60 25.17
CA TYR A 733 -15.35 -47.16 25.12
C TYR A 733 -14.32 -46.37 24.29
N LEU A 734 -13.05 -46.75 24.33
CA LEU A 734 -12.00 -46.05 23.58
C LEU A 734 -12.06 -46.35 22.08
N THR A 735 -12.46 -47.57 21.70
CA THR A 735 -12.75 -47.93 20.30
C THR A 735 -14.04 -47.26 19.78
N GLU A 736 -15.09 -47.16 20.61
CA GLU A 736 -16.31 -46.42 20.27
C GLU A 736 -16.03 -44.92 20.11
N VAL A 737 -15.30 -44.30 21.05
CA VAL A 737 -14.83 -42.91 20.95
C VAL A 737 -13.96 -42.69 19.73
N LYS A 738 -13.06 -43.62 19.39
CA LYS A 738 -12.24 -43.54 18.17
C LYS A 738 -13.08 -43.60 16.90
N SER A 739 -14.07 -44.49 16.85
CA SER A 739 -14.97 -44.61 15.69
C SER A 739 -15.83 -43.36 15.52
N GLU A 740 -16.27 -42.75 16.62
CA GLU A 740 -17.13 -41.56 16.59
C GLU A 740 -16.33 -40.28 16.31
N VAL A 741 -15.10 -40.17 16.82
CA VAL A 741 -14.16 -39.09 16.46
C VAL A 741 -13.74 -39.20 14.99
N ALA A 742 -13.53 -40.42 14.46
CA ALA A 742 -13.29 -40.62 13.03
C ALA A 742 -14.50 -40.23 12.17
N ARG A 743 -15.71 -40.57 12.62
CA ARG A 743 -16.96 -40.18 11.94
C ARG A 743 -17.16 -38.67 11.94
N LEU A 744 -16.91 -38.00 13.07
CA LEU A 744 -16.98 -36.54 13.19
C LEU A 744 -15.88 -35.84 12.40
N SER A 745 -14.66 -36.38 12.38
CA SER A 745 -13.56 -35.86 11.56
C SER A 745 -13.91 -35.93 10.07
N ALA A 746 -14.37 -37.08 9.57
CA ALA A 746 -14.78 -37.26 8.18
C ALA A 746 -15.98 -36.36 7.80
N LEU A 747 -16.91 -36.13 8.73
CA LEU A 747 -18.03 -35.21 8.52
C LEU A 747 -17.56 -33.75 8.48
N THR A 748 -16.62 -33.36 9.34
CA THR A 748 -16.03 -32.01 9.35
C THR A 748 -15.19 -31.76 8.11
N GLU A 749 -14.44 -32.76 7.64
CA GLU A 749 -13.65 -32.70 6.40
C GLU A 749 -14.55 -32.61 5.16
N ARG A 750 -15.69 -33.32 5.16
CA ARG A 750 -16.70 -33.16 4.12
C ARG A 750 -17.35 -31.77 4.15
N LEU A 751 -17.64 -31.22 5.33
CA LEU A 751 -18.16 -29.85 5.46
C LEU A 751 -17.14 -28.79 5.01
N VAL A 752 -15.83 -29.03 5.22
CA VAL A 752 -14.75 -28.19 4.69
C VAL A 752 -14.71 -28.25 3.16
N GLN A 753 -14.85 -29.45 2.57
CA GLN A 753 -14.88 -29.62 1.12
C GLN A 753 -16.13 -28.99 0.49
N GLU A 754 -17.30 -29.13 1.11
CA GLU A 754 -18.54 -28.50 0.66
C GLU A 754 -18.51 -26.98 0.81
N ALA A 755 -17.94 -26.45 1.90
CA ALA A 755 -17.75 -25.00 2.09
C ALA A 755 -16.72 -24.41 1.12
N GLY A 756 -15.70 -25.19 0.74
CA GLY A 756 -14.70 -24.80 -0.27
C GLY A 756 -15.18 -24.92 -1.71
N ALA A 757 -16.27 -25.65 -1.98
CA ALA A 757 -16.87 -25.80 -3.32
C ALA A 757 -17.90 -24.70 -3.66
N ILE A 758 -18.30 -23.87 -2.68
CA ILE A 758 -19.33 -22.82 -2.83
C ILE A 758 -18.72 -21.40 -2.81
N ALA A 759 -17.40 -21.26 -2.64
CA ALA A 759 -16.69 -19.96 -2.63
C ALA A 759 -16.44 -19.37 -4.03
#